data_AF-A0A6V7YD99-F1
#
_entry.id   AF-A0A6V7YD99-F1
#
_cell.length_a   1.000
_cell.length_b   1.000
_cell.length_c   1.000
_cell.angle_alpha   90.00
_cell.angle_beta   90.00
_cell.angle_gamma   90.00
#
_symmetry.space_group_name_H-M   'P 1'
#
loop_
_entity.id
_entity.type
_entity.pdbx_description
1 polymer ?
#
loop_
_entity_poly.entity_id
_entity_poly.type
_entity_poly.pdbx_seq_one_letter_code
_entity_poly.pdbx_strand_id
1 'polypeptide(L)'
;MKYLTGLFENMPETYAFNKKTRVWKKLKIDPKNKNRKPRIGRIYTVSPREPEKFALYLLTKHFVGSFENLLNVNGHICDTFVEAGRLRGLLEDNEVWERTLREGSTYLTPSQMRLLFANILVFGGTEKCVIDGLYLWNMFIEHFYDRRCTEAERPIRIDRALALIEKILLSQGRNLGEFNLPSPNNPLINNPDRALDAFFFPHNLNDDEMDETIDVSVFDRAQLNQEQQIFFNLIRASVLDPSVRNKLFYISGDGGTGKTFLLNYVIYKLREIRQKVLATASTGIAATNFYAGGMTFHSAFRFGKDVEPGVLPSIPLESYFGRRIIEANVIVIDEITMLNKTVFENVDILCRTLIPQFQDNPFAGKTVIISGDWKQSLPVVRESSAPGAQVAASVQSSDLYRMFEKHRLLQNMRVIPAEIQFKDWLYSIGTGQVGDSVMIPLAMRVNSRQELYTFVFNTGFDAPVNELLKRLILSPTNRIVDLINDEIIDIIDSPEHVYLSRDNPTSENPFAYNLADYDVAQLNRLTPIGMPAHNIKLKVGAIIVLLQNLNTQKGLCNGTRMIVRRLHQDLIEAETVSGSSDRGIRIGICRVRNNYKDLRPDQVSFERFQFPVRVAFCMTITKAQGQTCERLGIDISDEPFAHGQTYTAFSRCRSGENIRVFAPGKKPDNNGNISMRNVVARGIRFD
;
A
#
# COMPACT_ATOMS: atom_id res chain seq x y z
N MET A 1 -12.80 38.25 14.76
CA MET A 1 -14.18 38.75 14.96
C MET A 1 -14.69 38.02 16.19
N LYS A 2 -15.09 38.69 17.28
CA LYS A 2 -15.46 38.00 18.54
C LYS A 2 -16.91 37.49 18.57
N TYR A 3 -17.73 37.86 17.59
CA TYR A 3 -19.16 37.53 17.52
C TYR A 3 -19.63 37.55 16.06
N LEU A 4 -20.32 36.49 15.62
CA LEU A 4 -21.01 36.43 14.32
C LEU A 4 -22.50 36.75 14.52
N THR A 5 -23.07 37.65 13.72
CA THR A 5 -24.51 38.00 13.79
C THR A 5 -25.38 37.22 12.79
N GLY A 6 -24.83 36.18 12.16
CA GLY A 6 -25.47 35.30 11.18
C GLY A 6 -24.55 34.12 10.84
N LEU A 7 -25.06 33.12 10.10
CA LEU A 7 -24.27 31.96 9.69
C LEU A 7 -23.07 32.39 8.84
N PHE A 8 -21.95 31.68 8.97
CA PHE A 8 -20.70 32.03 8.30
C PHE A 8 -20.83 32.11 6.76
N GLU A 9 -21.70 31.30 6.17
CA GLU A 9 -22.00 31.32 4.74
C GLU A 9 -22.66 32.61 4.25
N ASN A 10 -23.39 33.30 5.13
CA ASN A 10 -24.07 34.57 4.85
C ASN A 10 -23.18 35.79 5.13
N MET A 11 -21.95 35.57 5.60
CA MET A 11 -21.00 36.64 5.90
C MET A 11 -20.71 37.56 4.69
N PRO A 12 -20.57 37.07 3.44
CA PRO A 12 -20.33 37.92 2.28
C PRO A 12 -21.46 38.91 1.97
N GLU A 13 -22.69 38.64 2.44
CA GLU A 13 -23.86 39.50 2.22
C GLU A 13 -23.89 40.70 3.16
N THR A 14 -23.30 40.53 4.35
CA THR A 14 -23.45 41.42 5.50
C THR A 14 -22.14 42.09 5.93
N TYR A 15 -20.98 41.55 5.57
CA TYR A 15 -19.67 42.05 5.94
C TYR A 15 -18.69 42.08 4.75
N ALA A 16 -17.76 43.04 4.76
CA ALA A 16 -16.65 43.11 3.81
C ALA A 16 -15.31 43.29 4.53
N PHE A 17 -14.29 42.53 4.12
CA PHE A 17 -12.95 42.62 4.69
C PHE A 17 -12.20 43.81 4.10
N ASN A 18 -11.74 44.72 4.95
CA ASN A 18 -10.89 45.82 4.54
C ASN A 18 -9.42 45.39 4.60
N LYS A 19 -8.80 45.16 3.42
CA LYS A 19 -7.40 44.71 3.32
C LYS A 19 -6.39 45.68 3.96
N LYS A 20 -6.64 47.00 3.93
CA LYS A 20 -5.73 48.01 4.49
C LYS A 20 -5.73 48.01 6.01
N THR A 21 -6.91 47.88 6.63
CA THR A 21 -7.03 47.89 8.09
C THR A 21 -6.99 46.48 8.69
N ARG A 22 -7.06 45.43 7.87
CA ARG A 22 -7.22 44.02 8.28
C ARG A 22 -8.42 43.79 9.22
N VAL A 23 -9.49 44.57 9.03
CA VAL A 23 -10.73 44.48 9.83
C VAL A 23 -11.93 44.22 8.94
N TRP A 24 -12.82 43.34 9.38
CA TRP A 24 -14.14 43.15 8.78
C TRP A 24 -15.08 44.29 9.14
N LYS A 25 -15.65 44.97 8.15
CA LYS A 25 -16.65 46.03 8.35
C LYS A 25 -18.04 45.54 7.98
N LYS A 26 -19.01 45.81 8.84
CA LYS A 26 -20.44 45.56 8.55
C LYS A 26 -20.87 46.48 7.41
N LEU A 27 -21.54 45.91 6.42
CA LEU A 27 -22.08 46.66 5.30
C LEU A 27 -23.31 47.44 5.80
N LYS A 28 -23.40 48.74 5.49
CA LYS A 28 -24.65 49.49 5.66
C LYS A 28 -25.62 49.02 4.58
N ILE A 29 -26.70 48.37 4.98
CA ILE A 29 -27.75 47.88 4.06
C ILE A 29 -28.89 48.90 4.11
N ASP A 30 -29.21 49.51 2.97
CA ASP A 30 -30.41 50.34 2.80
C ASP A 30 -31.57 49.44 2.33
N PRO A 31 -32.64 49.26 3.14
CA PRO A 31 -33.76 48.38 2.81
C PRO A 31 -34.52 48.77 1.54
N LYS A 32 -34.37 50.00 1.04
CA LYS A 32 -35.19 50.53 -0.07
C LYS A 32 -34.59 50.31 -1.47
N ASN A 33 -33.36 49.81 -1.58
CA ASN A 33 -32.68 49.72 -2.86
C ASN A 33 -32.83 48.32 -3.52
N LYS A 34 -33.87 48.17 -4.34
CA LYS A 34 -34.23 46.91 -5.04
C LYS A 34 -33.31 46.52 -6.21
N ASN A 35 -32.34 47.36 -6.61
CA ASN A 35 -31.45 47.14 -7.77
C ASN A 35 -30.04 46.66 -7.39
N ARG A 36 -29.91 45.72 -6.44
CA ARG A 36 -28.58 45.24 -6.01
C ARG A 36 -28.09 44.12 -6.91
N LYS A 37 -26.92 44.29 -7.55
CA LYS A 37 -26.21 43.19 -8.23
C LYS A 37 -25.78 42.14 -7.18
N PRO A 38 -25.93 40.83 -7.46
CA PRO A 38 -25.47 39.77 -6.56
C PRO A 38 -23.96 39.90 -6.34
N ARG A 39 -23.53 39.80 -5.08
CA ARG A 39 -22.11 39.85 -4.70
C ARG A 39 -21.61 38.43 -4.49
N ILE A 40 -20.59 38.05 -5.25
CA ILE A 40 -19.95 36.75 -5.12
C ILE A 40 -18.79 36.89 -4.12
N GLY A 41 -18.85 36.15 -3.01
CA GLY A 41 -17.77 36.03 -2.05
C GLY A 41 -17.14 34.63 -2.11
N ARG A 42 -15.81 34.55 -2.07
CA ARG A 42 -15.10 33.27 -1.88
C ARG A 42 -14.97 32.99 -0.39
N ILE A 43 -15.57 31.90 0.06
CA ILE A 43 -15.32 31.35 1.38
C ILE A 43 -14.19 30.33 1.24
N TYR A 44 -13.11 30.50 2.00
CA TYR A 44 -12.02 29.54 2.00
C TYR A 44 -12.48 28.25 2.67
N THR A 45 -12.21 27.11 2.03
CA THR A 45 -12.38 25.80 2.64
C THR A 45 -11.34 25.63 3.75
N VAL A 46 -11.80 25.20 4.93
CA VAL A 46 -10.91 24.89 6.06
C VAL A 46 -10.56 23.43 5.98
N SER A 47 -9.26 23.11 6.00
CA SER A 47 -8.82 21.72 5.94
C SER A 47 -9.12 21.01 7.26
N PRO A 48 -9.66 19.80 7.22
CA PRO A 48 -9.86 18.95 8.40
C PRO A 48 -8.56 18.47 9.04
N ARG A 49 -7.43 18.70 8.36
CA ARG A 49 -6.08 18.55 8.92
C ARG A 49 -5.76 19.60 10.00
N GLU A 50 -6.60 20.62 10.15
CA GLU A 50 -6.54 21.58 11.24
C GLU A 50 -7.77 21.39 12.16
N PRO A 51 -7.74 20.40 13.06
CA PRO A 51 -8.93 19.84 13.72
C PRO A 51 -9.77 20.89 14.45
N GLU A 52 -9.13 21.77 15.22
CA GLU A 52 -9.82 22.86 15.93
C GLU A 52 -10.44 23.90 14.99
N LYS A 53 -9.70 24.30 13.94
CA LYS A 53 -10.21 25.29 12.98
C LYS A 53 -11.35 24.71 12.16
N PHE A 54 -11.27 23.43 11.82
CA PHE A 54 -12.31 22.74 11.10
C PHE A 54 -13.57 22.53 11.95
N ALA A 55 -13.43 22.12 13.22
CA ALA A 55 -14.54 22.03 14.15
C ALA A 55 -15.23 23.39 14.35
N LEU A 56 -14.45 24.47 14.51
CA LEU A 56 -14.98 25.84 14.54
C LEU A 56 -15.69 26.22 13.23
N TYR A 57 -15.14 25.83 12.08
CA TYR A 57 -15.78 26.05 10.78
C TYR A 57 -17.14 25.34 10.66
N LEU A 58 -17.24 24.08 11.10
CA LEU A 58 -18.51 23.36 11.15
C LEU A 58 -19.49 24.02 12.13
N LEU A 59 -19.05 24.33 13.35
CA LEU A 59 -19.88 25.00 14.35
C LEU A 59 -20.44 26.33 13.83
N THR A 60 -19.64 27.13 13.14
CA THR A 60 -20.07 28.43 12.58
C THR A 60 -20.95 28.32 11.32
N LYS A 61 -21.02 27.15 10.69
CA LYS A 61 -21.99 26.84 9.63
C LYS A 61 -23.38 26.50 10.16
N HIS A 62 -23.46 25.91 11.35
CA HIS A 62 -24.72 25.44 11.91
C HIS A 62 -25.27 26.36 13.02
N PHE A 63 -24.39 27.13 13.67
CA PHE A 63 -24.75 27.92 14.85
C PHE A 63 -24.18 29.36 14.77
N VAL A 64 -24.93 30.31 15.34
CA VAL A 64 -24.59 31.74 15.39
C VAL A 64 -24.18 32.11 16.82
N GLY A 65 -23.06 32.82 17.00
CA GLY A 65 -22.65 33.29 18.32
C GLY A 65 -21.19 33.78 18.41
N SER A 66 -20.77 34.06 19.65
CA SER A 66 -19.35 34.21 20.01
C SER A 66 -18.67 32.83 20.10
N PHE A 67 -17.33 32.83 20.17
CA PHE A 67 -16.57 31.61 20.43
C PHE A 67 -16.95 30.96 21.76
N GLU A 68 -17.18 31.75 22.81
CA GLU A 68 -17.67 31.27 24.11
C GLU A 68 -19.04 30.58 23.99
N ASN A 69 -19.96 31.14 23.20
CA ASN A 69 -21.26 30.50 22.94
C ASN A 69 -21.12 29.20 22.14
N LEU A 70 -20.17 29.14 21.20
CA LEU A 70 -19.91 27.94 20.42
C LEU A 70 -19.25 26.84 21.27
N LEU A 71 -18.52 27.16 22.34
CA LEU A 71 -17.99 26.17 23.28
C LEU A 71 -19.02 25.70 24.32
N ASN A 72 -20.08 26.46 24.55
CA ASN A 72 -21.14 26.08 25.50
C ASN A 72 -22.22 25.19 24.85
N VAL A 73 -22.21 23.89 25.14
CA VAL A 73 -23.19 22.91 24.67
C VAL A 73 -24.10 22.50 25.83
N ASN A 74 -25.38 22.87 25.79
CA ASN A 74 -26.39 22.52 26.81
C ASN A 74 -25.99 22.86 28.26
N GLY A 75 -25.25 23.95 28.47
CA GLY A 75 -24.78 24.39 29.79
C GLY A 75 -23.40 23.86 30.18
N HIS A 76 -22.80 22.97 29.38
CA HIS A 76 -21.43 22.50 29.55
C HIS A 76 -20.46 23.32 28.68
N ILE A 77 -19.42 23.90 29.28
CA ILE A 77 -18.38 24.66 28.56
C ILE A 77 -17.26 23.70 28.18
N CYS A 78 -17.15 23.38 26.89
CA CYS A 78 -16.10 22.54 26.34
C CYS A 78 -14.75 23.25 26.31
N ASP A 79 -13.66 22.50 26.46
CA ASP A 79 -12.29 23.02 26.39
C ASP A 79 -11.83 23.28 24.95
N THR A 80 -12.43 22.58 23.98
CA THR A 80 -12.07 22.64 22.56
C THR A 80 -13.28 22.72 21.64
N PHE A 81 -13.10 23.24 20.42
CA PHE A 81 -14.18 23.26 19.43
C PHE A 81 -14.48 21.86 18.89
N VAL A 82 -13.51 20.94 18.89
CA VAL A 82 -13.71 19.54 18.53
C VAL A 82 -14.69 18.88 19.51
N GLU A 83 -14.49 19.05 20.81
CA GLU A 83 -15.40 18.53 21.84
C GLU A 83 -16.81 19.11 21.70
N ALA A 84 -16.93 20.43 21.54
CA ALA A 84 -18.22 21.08 21.31
C ALA A 84 -18.90 20.60 20.02
N GLY A 85 -18.12 20.32 18.97
CA GLY A 85 -18.60 19.74 17.72
C GLY A 85 -19.13 18.32 17.90
N ARG A 86 -18.47 17.48 18.70
CA ARG A 86 -18.91 16.11 19.03
C ARG A 86 -20.21 16.10 19.83
N LEU A 87 -20.30 16.91 20.90
CA LEU A 87 -21.50 16.98 21.73
C LEU A 87 -22.73 17.49 20.96
N ARG A 88 -22.51 18.29 19.91
CA ARG A 88 -23.57 18.74 18.99
C ARG A 88 -23.82 17.80 17.80
N GLY A 89 -23.18 16.63 17.77
CA GLY A 89 -23.34 15.62 16.71
C GLY A 89 -22.79 16.05 15.35
N LEU A 90 -21.93 17.08 15.30
CA LEU A 90 -21.30 17.57 14.07
C LEU A 90 -20.00 16.83 13.73
N LEU A 91 -19.42 16.13 14.71
CA LEU A 91 -18.22 15.32 14.60
C LEU A 91 -18.49 13.94 15.21
N GLU A 92 -17.94 12.88 14.60
CA GLU A 92 -18.02 11.53 15.16
C GLU A 92 -17.21 11.41 16.47
N ASP A 93 -17.64 10.50 17.35
CA ASP A 93 -16.94 10.18 18.61
C ASP A 93 -15.65 9.37 18.38
N ASN A 94 -14.82 9.27 19.42
CA ASN A 94 -13.62 8.41 19.40
C ASN A 94 -13.91 7.00 19.92
N GLU A 95 -15.16 6.62 20.19
CA GLU A 95 -15.47 5.38 20.93
C GLU A 95 -14.93 4.15 20.22
N VAL A 96 -15.00 4.13 18.89
CA VAL A 96 -14.43 3.05 18.08
C VAL A 96 -12.92 2.92 18.31
N TRP A 97 -12.21 4.05 18.39
CA TRP A 97 -10.75 4.07 18.57
C TRP A 97 -10.34 3.71 20.00
N GLU A 98 -11.11 4.17 20.99
CA GLU A 98 -10.93 3.76 22.38
C GLU A 98 -11.14 2.26 22.54
N ARG A 99 -12.20 1.70 21.93
CA ARG A 99 -12.47 0.26 21.95
C ARG A 99 -11.35 -0.52 21.25
N THR A 100 -10.94 -0.08 20.07
CA THR A 100 -9.84 -0.68 19.30
C THR A 100 -8.54 -0.72 20.12
N LEU A 101 -8.15 0.38 20.76
CA LEU A 101 -6.93 0.46 21.56
C LEU A 101 -7.04 -0.34 22.87
N ARG A 102 -8.22 -0.41 23.48
CA ARG A 102 -8.48 -1.24 24.67
C ARG A 102 -8.43 -2.73 24.37
N GLU A 103 -8.99 -3.16 23.25
CA GLU A 103 -8.84 -4.53 22.73
C GLU A 103 -7.36 -4.84 22.48
N GLY A 104 -6.65 -3.92 21.82
CA GLY A 104 -5.22 -4.07 21.54
C GLY A 104 -4.35 -4.12 22.79
N SER A 105 -4.65 -3.29 23.78
CA SER A 105 -3.83 -3.13 24.99
C SER A 105 -3.75 -4.39 25.87
N THR A 106 -4.68 -5.32 25.65
CA THR A 106 -4.74 -6.62 26.34
C THR A 106 -3.80 -7.65 25.71
N TYR A 107 -3.56 -7.57 24.39
CA TYR A 107 -2.93 -8.66 23.63
C TYR A 107 -1.68 -8.25 22.85
N LEU A 108 -1.51 -6.97 22.55
CA LEU A 108 -0.42 -6.44 21.73
C LEU A 108 0.76 -5.98 22.60
N THR A 109 1.96 -6.14 22.05
CA THR A 109 3.19 -5.57 22.63
C THR A 109 3.25 -4.06 22.44
N PRO A 110 4.11 -3.34 23.18
CA PRO A 110 4.30 -1.90 22.98
C PRO A 110 4.60 -1.48 21.53
N SER A 111 5.45 -2.23 20.82
CA SER A 111 5.77 -1.97 19.40
C SER A 111 4.53 -2.14 18.51
N GLN A 112 3.72 -3.16 18.76
CA GLN A 112 2.47 -3.39 18.03
C GLN A 112 1.40 -2.34 18.36
N MET A 113 1.31 -1.90 19.62
CA MET A 113 0.43 -0.81 20.03
C MET A 113 0.80 0.52 19.37
N ARG A 114 2.09 0.86 19.27
CA ARG A 114 2.55 2.06 18.56
C ARG A 114 2.18 2.02 17.08
N LEU A 115 2.31 0.86 16.43
CA LEU A 115 1.90 0.66 15.04
C LEU A 115 0.37 0.79 14.86
N LEU A 116 -0.41 0.17 15.75
CA LEU A 116 -1.88 0.28 15.74
C LEU A 116 -2.31 1.73 15.91
N PHE A 117 -1.74 2.44 16.88
CA PHE A 117 -2.03 3.85 17.14
C PHE A 117 -1.69 4.73 15.94
N ALA A 118 -0.50 4.59 15.36
CA ALA A 118 -0.13 5.32 14.14
C ALA A 118 -1.08 5.03 12.97
N ASN A 119 -1.52 3.79 12.79
CA ASN A 119 -2.49 3.43 11.76
C ASN A 119 -3.87 4.06 11.99
N ILE A 120 -4.36 4.10 13.23
CA ILE A 120 -5.59 4.80 13.60
C ILE A 120 -5.47 6.27 13.17
N LEU A 121 -4.41 6.96 13.60
CA LEU A 121 -4.15 8.35 13.26
C LEU A 121 -4.07 8.59 11.74
N VAL A 122 -3.40 7.71 11.00
CA VAL A 122 -3.21 7.87 9.55
C VAL A 122 -4.49 7.62 8.76
N PHE A 123 -5.25 6.57 9.11
CA PHE A 123 -6.30 6.01 8.25
C PHE A 123 -7.72 6.06 8.84
N GLY A 124 -7.87 6.39 10.11
CA GLY A 124 -9.16 6.44 10.78
C GLY A 124 -9.91 7.77 10.61
N GLY A 125 -9.17 8.86 10.36
CA GLY A 125 -9.73 10.20 10.29
C GLY A 125 -10.02 10.65 8.87
N THR A 126 -11.08 11.44 8.70
CA THR A 126 -11.45 12.09 7.43
C THR A 126 -11.88 13.52 7.65
N GLU A 127 -12.40 14.15 6.59
CA GLU A 127 -12.87 15.51 6.68
C GLU A 127 -13.92 15.72 7.76
N LYS A 128 -14.83 14.76 7.93
CA LYS A 128 -15.93 14.84 8.90
C LYS A 128 -15.64 14.08 10.21
N CYS A 129 -14.63 13.21 10.21
CA CYS A 129 -14.22 12.42 11.36
C CYS A 129 -12.82 12.84 11.82
N VAL A 130 -12.76 13.81 12.72
CA VAL A 130 -11.51 14.27 13.32
C VAL A 130 -11.11 13.33 14.47
N ILE A 131 -9.95 12.68 14.35
CA ILE A 131 -9.38 11.88 15.45
C ILE A 131 -8.73 12.81 16.46
N ASP A 132 -9.07 12.63 17.74
CA ASP A 132 -8.35 13.30 18.83
C ASP A 132 -7.12 12.47 19.25
N GLY A 133 -6.01 12.72 18.56
CA GLY A 133 -4.77 12.00 18.83
C GLY A 133 -4.24 12.20 20.23
N LEU A 134 -4.32 13.43 20.77
CA LEU A 134 -3.85 13.77 22.11
C LEU A 134 -4.68 13.09 23.20
N TYR A 135 -6.01 13.07 23.05
CA TYR A 135 -6.88 12.35 23.98
C TYR A 135 -6.54 10.84 24.04
N LEU A 136 -6.48 10.18 22.88
CA LEU A 136 -6.16 8.74 22.80
C LEU A 136 -4.75 8.47 23.31
N TRP A 137 -3.79 9.34 23.02
CA TRP A 137 -2.43 9.25 23.55
C TRP A 137 -2.42 9.28 25.08
N ASN A 138 -3.03 10.28 25.69
CA ASN A 138 -3.07 10.43 27.15
C ASN A 138 -3.73 9.22 27.83
N MET A 139 -4.75 8.64 27.20
CA MET A 139 -5.47 7.48 27.73
C MET A 139 -4.65 6.19 27.67
N PHE A 140 -3.85 6.00 26.62
CA PHE A 140 -3.17 4.72 26.34
C PHE A 140 -1.63 4.77 26.42
N ILE A 141 -1.05 5.90 26.85
CA ILE A 141 0.41 6.13 26.90
C ILE A 141 1.20 4.99 27.54
N GLU A 142 0.68 4.44 28.62
CA GLU A 142 1.27 3.34 29.37
C GLU A 142 1.42 2.05 28.55
N HIS A 143 0.70 1.90 27.44
CA HIS A 143 0.76 0.72 26.57
C HIS A 143 1.73 0.88 25.39
N PHE A 144 2.37 2.04 25.24
CA PHE A 144 3.28 2.33 24.12
C PHE A 144 4.76 2.13 24.44
N TYR A 145 5.10 1.73 25.67
CA TYR A 145 6.48 1.43 26.09
C TYR A 145 6.51 0.25 27.07
N ASP A 146 7.69 -0.33 27.30
CA ASP A 146 7.86 -1.37 28.32
C ASP A 146 7.75 -0.74 29.72
N ARG A 147 6.72 -1.14 30.47
CA ARG A 147 6.43 -0.68 31.83
C ARG A 147 7.43 -1.16 32.89
N ARG A 148 8.31 -2.11 32.54
CA ARG A 148 9.40 -2.55 33.41
C ARG A 148 10.51 -1.51 33.39
N CYS A 149 10.25 -0.36 34.00
CA CYS A 149 11.15 0.79 34.09
C CYS A 149 11.09 1.40 35.49
N THR A 150 12.12 2.15 35.85
CA THR A 150 12.07 3.00 37.05
C THR A 150 11.25 4.27 36.77
N GLU A 151 10.75 4.95 37.80
CA GLU A 151 10.07 6.25 37.62
C GLU A 151 10.98 7.31 36.97
N ALA A 152 12.29 7.21 37.15
CA ALA A 152 13.26 8.09 36.49
C ALA A 152 13.40 7.80 34.99
N GLU A 153 13.24 6.55 34.56
CA GLU A 153 13.30 6.15 33.15
C GLU A 153 12.00 6.42 32.39
N ARG A 154 10.87 6.50 33.10
CA ARG A 154 9.53 6.60 32.51
C ARG A 154 9.39 7.77 31.51
N PRO A 155 9.81 9.01 31.83
CA PRO A 155 9.76 10.12 30.85
C PRO A 155 10.59 9.85 29.59
N ILE A 156 11.74 9.19 29.73
CA ILE A 156 12.63 8.85 28.61
C ILE A 156 11.97 7.82 27.70
N ARG A 157 11.29 6.81 28.27
CA ARG A 157 10.58 5.79 27.49
C ARG A 157 9.35 6.35 26.78
N ILE A 158 8.63 7.27 27.42
CA ILE A 158 7.51 8.00 26.81
C ILE A 158 8.00 8.82 25.61
N ASP A 159 9.07 9.59 25.78
CA ASP A 159 9.68 10.39 24.71
C ASP A 159 10.13 9.50 23.54
N ARG A 160 10.74 8.35 23.85
CA ARG A 160 11.13 7.34 22.85
C ARG A 160 9.92 6.71 22.14
N ALA A 161 8.82 6.47 22.84
CA ALA A 161 7.60 5.95 22.21
C ALA A 161 7.02 6.95 21.19
N LEU A 162 6.99 8.25 21.52
CA LEU A 162 6.61 9.31 20.59
C LEU A 162 7.52 9.35 19.36
N ALA A 163 8.84 9.28 19.57
CA ALA A 163 9.83 9.21 18.50
C ALA A 163 9.58 8.04 17.52
N LEU A 164 9.26 6.86 18.04
CA LEU A 164 8.96 5.68 17.23
C LEU A 164 7.62 5.79 16.50
N ILE A 165 6.60 6.41 17.11
CA ILE A 165 5.34 6.71 16.44
C ILE A 165 5.57 7.71 15.30
N GLU A 166 6.34 8.77 15.55
CA GLU A 166 6.66 9.78 14.52
C GLU A 166 7.39 9.16 13.33
N LYS A 167 8.33 8.23 13.56
CA LYS A 167 8.99 7.47 12.49
C LYS A 167 7.97 6.76 11.58
N ILE A 168 6.93 6.14 12.17
CA ILE A 168 5.85 5.49 11.40
C ILE A 168 5.02 6.53 10.65
N LEU A 169 4.64 7.64 11.30
CA LEU A 169 3.86 8.72 10.67
C LEU A 169 4.61 9.36 9.49
N LEU A 170 5.90 9.66 9.65
CA LEU A 170 6.74 10.24 8.60
C LEU A 170 6.86 9.31 7.39
N SER A 171 6.88 7.99 7.60
CA SER A 171 6.86 7.02 6.50
C SER A 171 5.59 7.12 5.64
N GLN A 172 4.48 7.57 6.25
CA GLN A 172 3.21 7.84 5.58
C GLN A 172 3.08 9.30 5.11
N GLY A 173 4.08 10.14 5.41
CA GLY A 173 4.09 11.57 5.12
C GLY A 173 3.18 12.40 6.02
N ARG A 174 2.94 11.91 7.24
CA ARG A 174 2.27 12.61 8.35
C ARG A 174 3.32 12.98 9.40
N ASN A 175 3.00 13.86 10.34
CA ASN A 175 3.82 14.14 11.53
C ASN A 175 2.96 14.22 12.81
N LEU A 176 3.60 14.27 13.98
CA LEU A 176 2.90 14.33 15.27
C LEU A 176 2.07 15.61 15.46
N GLY A 177 2.57 16.74 14.97
CA GLY A 177 1.93 18.05 15.11
C GLY A 177 0.53 18.11 14.47
N GLU A 178 0.30 17.36 13.39
CA GLU A 178 -1.04 17.23 12.77
C GLU A 178 -2.11 16.65 13.69
N PHE A 179 -1.70 15.98 14.78
CA PHE A 179 -2.60 15.31 15.72
C PHE A 179 -2.54 15.93 17.12
N ASN A 180 -1.95 17.12 17.25
CA ASN A 180 -1.71 17.80 18.52
C ASN A 180 -0.88 16.96 19.51
N LEU A 181 -0.06 16.04 19.02
CA LEU A 181 0.79 15.21 19.87
C LEU A 181 2.07 15.97 20.26
N PRO A 182 2.62 15.74 21.47
CA PRO A 182 3.87 16.37 21.89
C PRO A 182 5.01 16.01 20.94
N SER A 183 5.81 16.99 20.57
CA SER A 183 7.07 16.73 19.86
C SER A 183 8.05 16.06 20.82
N PRO A 184 8.62 14.89 20.47
CA PRO A 184 9.62 14.25 21.30
C PRO A 184 10.90 15.10 21.30
N ASN A 185 11.66 15.04 22.39
CA ASN A 185 13.02 15.55 22.48
C ASN A 185 13.98 14.60 21.73
N ASN A 186 13.67 14.35 20.46
CA ASN A 186 14.34 13.35 19.66
C ASN A 186 15.40 13.98 18.75
N PRO A 187 16.67 13.55 18.86
CA PRO A 187 17.71 13.94 17.92
C PRO A 187 17.43 13.55 16.46
N LEU A 188 16.64 12.52 16.18
CA LEU A 188 16.26 12.09 14.82
C LEU A 188 15.33 13.07 14.11
N ILE A 189 14.55 13.86 14.87
CA ILE A 189 13.58 14.84 14.34
C ILE A 189 14.17 16.24 14.35
N ASN A 190 14.93 16.59 15.39
CA ASN A 190 15.67 17.85 15.44
C ASN A 190 16.86 17.88 14.46
N ASN A 191 17.17 16.74 13.81
CA ASN A 191 18.20 16.64 12.80
C ASN A 191 17.69 15.86 11.57
N PRO A 192 17.22 16.54 10.50
CA PRO A 192 16.72 15.89 9.29
C PRO A 192 17.76 14.99 8.61
N ASP A 193 19.06 15.23 8.84
CA ASP A 193 20.13 14.37 8.33
C ASP A 193 20.10 12.99 9.01
N ARG A 194 19.79 12.92 10.31
CA ARG A 194 19.65 11.64 11.02
C ARG A 194 18.43 10.85 10.56
N ALA A 195 17.30 11.50 10.28
CA ALA A 195 16.13 10.84 9.71
C ALA A 195 16.39 10.25 8.32
N LEU A 196 17.18 10.95 7.50
CA LEU A 196 17.63 10.45 6.20
C LEU A 196 18.64 9.32 6.35
N ASP A 197 19.59 9.43 7.29
CA ASP A 197 20.55 8.36 7.59
C ASP A 197 19.83 7.09 8.06
N ALA A 198 18.83 7.23 8.95
CA ALA A 198 17.98 6.13 9.40
C ALA A 198 17.22 5.44 8.27
N PHE A 199 16.78 6.21 7.27
CA PHE A 199 16.07 5.68 6.11
C PHE A 199 16.99 4.87 5.20
N PHE A 200 18.19 5.37 4.91
CA PHE A 200 19.12 4.71 3.99
C PHE A 200 19.97 3.62 4.66
N PHE A 201 20.19 3.71 5.97
CA PHE A 201 21.09 2.82 6.73
C PHE A 201 20.44 2.29 8.02
N PRO A 202 19.30 1.57 7.92
CA PRO A 202 18.55 1.12 9.09
C PRO A 202 19.31 0.14 10.01
N HIS A 203 20.32 -0.58 9.51
CA HIS A 203 21.12 -1.54 10.30
C HIS A 203 22.20 -0.90 11.18
N ASN A 204 22.53 0.37 10.93
CA ASN A 204 23.59 1.06 11.66
C ASN A 204 23.06 1.81 12.90
N LEU A 205 21.77 1.67 13.20
CA LEU A 205 21.12 2.28 14.35
C LEU A 205 20.97 1.25 15.47
N ASN A 206 21.70 1.46 16.56
CA ASN A 206 21.58 0.68 17.80
C ASN A 206 20.30 1.09 18.55
N ASP A 207 19.13 0.67 18.08
CA ASP A 207 17.88 0.88 18.80
C ASP A 207 17.52 -0.35 19.65
N ASP A 208 17.84 -0.28 20.96
CA ASP A 208 17.68 -1.32 22.00
C ASP A 208 16.25 -1.88 22.29
N GLU A 209 15.22 -1.57 21.50
CA GLU A 209 13.89 -2.19 21.66
C GLU A 209 13.58 -3.11 20.47
N MET A 210 13.99 -4.39 20.55
CA MET A 210 13.39 -5.58 19.91
C MET A 210 12.67 -5.42 18.54
N ASP A 211 13.06 -4.49 17.68
CA ASP A 211 12.80 -4.60 16.25
C ASP A 211 13.80 -5.64 15.75
N GLU A 212 13.28 -6.77 15.26
CA GLU A 212 14.04 -7.93 14.84
C GLU A 212 15.29 -7.50 14.07
N THR A 213 16.48 -7.84 14.59
CA THR A 213 17.74 -7.58 13.92
C THR A 213 17.65 -8.21 12.54
N ILE A 214 17.67 -7.39 11.50
CA ILE A 214 17.55 -7.89 10.14
C ILE A 214 18.79 -8.76 9.88
N ASP A 215 18.57 -10.06 9.71
CA ASP A 215 19.65 -11.01 9.45
C ASP A 215 20.22 -10.78 8.04
N VAL A 216 21.37 -10.11 8.00
CA VAL A 216 22.14 -9.84 6.79
C VAL A 216 23.27 -10.84 6.58
N SER A 217 23.45 -11.82 7.47
CA SER A 217 24.56 -12.77 7.42
C SER A 217 24.57 -13.61 6.13
N VAL A 218 23.40 -13.78 5.52
CA VAL A 218 23.25 -14.42 4.21
C VAL A 218 24.00 -13.67 3.11
N PHE A 219 24.09 -12.34 3.17
CA PHE A 219 24.77 -11.52 2.17
C PHE A 219 26.28 -11.46 2.42
N ASP A 220 26.72 -11.54 3.67
CA ASP A 220 28.15 -11.59 4.00
C ASP A 220 28.81 -12.89 3.53
N ARG A 221 28.07 -13.99 3.60
CA ARG A 221 28.53 -15.32 3.19
C ARG A 221 28.21 -15.65 1.73
N ALA A 222 27.51 -14.75 1.03
CA ALA A 222 27.03 -15.00 -0.33
C ALA A 222 28.18 -15.17 -1.32
N GLN A 223 28.12 -16.22 -2.13
CA GLN A 223 28.92 -16.36 -3.35
C GLN A 223 28.02 -16.11 -4.55
N LEU A 224 28.27 -15.01 -5.26
CA LEU A 224 27.60 -14.71 -6.52
C LEU A 224 28.12 -15.63 -7.61
N ASN A 225 27.23 -16.06 -8.51
CA ASN A 225 27.69 -16.68 -9.75
C ASN A 225 28.36 -15.65 -10.67
N GLN A 226 29.00 -16.11 -11.76
CA GLN A 226 29.75 -15.25 -12.66
C GLN A 226 28.91 -14.11 -13.25
N GLU A 227 27.67 -14.39 -13.68
CA GLU A 227 26.76 -13.40 -14.28
C GLU A 227 26.34 -12.33 -13.25
N GLN A 228 25.99 -12.77 -12.05
CA GLN A 228 25.64 -11.92 -10.92
C GLN A 228 26.82 -11.03 -10.49
N GLN A 229 28.03 -11.59 -10.46
CA GLN A 229 29.25 -10.88 -10.10
C GLN A 229 29.62 -9.81 -11.13
N ILE A 230 29.50 -10.10 -12.43
CA ILE A 230 29.70 -9.13 -13.51
C ILE A 230 28.73 -7.96 -13.35
N PHE A 231 27.43 -8.26 -13.16
CA PHE A 231 26.41 -7.23 -12.96
C PHE A 231 26.73 -6.35 -11.74
N PHE A 232 27.05 -6.96 -10.60
CA PHE A 232 27.42 -6.21 -9.39
C PHE A 232 28.62 -5.29 -9.61
N ASN A 233 29.65 -5.75 -10.31
CA ASN A 233 30.84 -4.94 -10.60
C ASN A 233 30.51 -3.74 -11.49
N LEU A 234 29.65 -3.90 -12.50
CA LEU A 234 29.18 -2.80 -13.36
C LEU A 234 28.42 -1.75 -12.54
N ILE A 235 27.50 -2.18 -11.68
CA ILE A 235 26.77 -1.28 -10.80
C ILE A 235 27.74 -0.53 -9.88
N ARG A 236 28.64 -1.24 -9.20
CA ARG A 236 29.62 -0.64 -8.29
C ARG A 236 30.49 0.39 -9.01
N ALA A 237 30.98 0.07 -10.21
CA ALA A 237 31.76 1.01 -11.03
C ALA A 237 30.92 2.25 -11.40
N SER A 238 29.66 2.05 -11.81
CA SER A 238 28.76 3.17 -12.13
C SER A 238 28.50 4.10 -10.95
N VAL A 239 28.61 3.65 -9.70
CA VAL A 239 28.39 4.50 -8.53
C VAL A 239 29.68 5.19 -8.09
N LEU A 240 30.81 4.48 -8.14
CA LEU A 240 32.07 4.95 -7.56
C LEU A 240 33.00 5.65 -8.53
N ASP A 241 32.86 5.40 -9.83
CA ASP A 241 33.69 6.00 -10.87
C ASP A 241 32.91 7.09 -11.64
N PRO A 242 33.25 8.38 -11.46
CA PRO A 242 32.63 9.48 -12.19
C PRO A 242 32.83 9.41 -13.72
N SER A 243 33.84 8.69 -14.21
CA SER A 243 34.11 8.56 -15.65
C SER A 243 33.12 7.63 -16.36
N VAL A 244 32.46 6.73 -15.62
CA VAL A 244 31.47 5.80 -16.16
C VAL A 244 30.22 6.56 -16.57
N ARG A 245 30.00 6.68 -17.88
CA ARG A 245 28.85 7.39 -18.47
C ARG A 245 27.55 6.60 -18.42
N ASN A 246 27.61 5.28 -18.57
CA ASN A 246 26.40 4.47 -18.49
C ASN A 246 25.98 4.27 -17.03
N LYS A 247 24.76 4.68 -16.71
CA LYS A 247 24.18 4.59 -15.36
C LYS A 247 22.85 3.82 -15.34
N LEU A 248 22.38 3.31 -16.49
CA LEU A 248 21.06 2.70 -16.63
C LEU A 248 21.20 1.21 -16.95
N PHE A 249 20.74 0.36 -16.04
CA PHE A 249 20.94 -1.10 -16.12
C PHE A 249 19.63 -1.87 -15.95
N TYR A 250 19.34 -2.77 -16.88
CA TYR A 250 18.23 -3.70 -16.81
C TYR A 250 18.76 -5.10 -16.54
N ILE A 251 18.23 -5.76 -15.51
CA ILE A 251 18.52 -7.16 -15.22
C ILE A 251 17.26 -8.01 -15.42
N SER A 252 17.40 -9.00 -16.29
CA SER A 252 16.36 -9.98 -16.59
C SER A 252 16.77 -11.38 -16.18
N GLY A 253 15.82 -12.30 -16.22
CA GLY A 253 16.07 -13.72 -15.96
C GLY A 253 14.77 -14.43 -15.61
N ASP A 254 14.75 -15.74 -15.79
CA ASP A 254 13.57 -16.54 -15.50
C ASP A 254 13.32 -16.65 -13.97
N GLY A 255 12.21 -17.26 -13.58
CA GLY A 255 11.95 -17.60 -12.18
C GLY A 255 13.08 -18.48 -11.62
N GLY A 256 13.66 -18.10 -10.48
CA GLY A 256 14.71 -18.88 -9.81
C GLY A 256 16.16 -18.54 -10.14
N THR A 257 16.43 -17.58 -11.04
CA THR A 257 17.80 -17.12 -11.35
C THR A 257 18.44 -16.21 -10.30
N GLY A 258 17.71 -15.90 -9.21
CA GLY A 258 18.24 -15.12 -8.10
C GLY A 258 18.20 -13.60 -8.29
N LYS A 259 17.40 -13.05 -9.20
CA LYS A 259 17.26 -11.59 -9.43
C LYS A 259 17.06 -10.80 -8.13
N THR A 260 16.01 -11.10 -7.37
CA THR A 260 15.70 -10.39 -6.11
C THR A 260 16.81 -10.56 -5.06
N PHE A 261 17.49 -11.71 -5.04
CA PHE A 261 18.65 -11.92 -4.18
C PHE A 261 19.82 -11.01 -4.60
N LEU A 262 20.13 -10.94 -5.89
CA LEU A 262 21.15 -10.05 -6.45
C LEU A 262 20.84 -8.58 -6.15
N LEU A 263 19.60 -8.13 -6.32
CA LEU A 263 19.21 -6.76 -5.98
C LEU A 263 19.44 -6.46 -4.50
N ASN A 264 19.03 -7.37 -3.60
CA ASN A 264 19.29 -7.23 -2.17
C ASN A 264 20.78 -7.18 -1.84
N TYR A 265 21.58 -8.05 -2.48
CA TYR A 265 23.03 -8.06 -2.33
C TYR A 265 23.66 -6.73 -2.79
N VAL A 266 23.25 -6.21 -3.95
CA VAL A 266 23.69 -4.90 -4.48
C VAL A 266 23.34 -3.79 -3.48
N ILE A 267 22.09 -3.73 -3.00
CA ILE A 267 21.64 -2.72 -2.04
C ILE A 267 22.49 -2.80 -0.76
N TYR A 268 22.70 -4.01 -0.24
CA TYR A 268 23.49 -4.27 0.95
C TYR A 268 24.94 -3.77 0.80
N LYS A 269 25.65 -4.24 -0.22
CA LYS A 269 27.05 -3.87 -0.45
C LYS A 269 27.25 -2.38 -0.73
N LEU A 270 26.31 -1.72 -1.40
CA LEU A 270 26.36 -0.27 -1.62
C LEU A 270 26.13 0.51 -0.31
N ARG A 271 25.23 0.05 0.55
CA ARG A 271 24.99 0.68 1.86
C ARG A 271 26.15 0.52 2.82
N GLU A 272 26.87 -0.60 2.79
CA GLU A 272 28.11 -0.78 3.58
C GLU A 272 29.14 0.31 3.28
N ILE A 273 29.26 0.74 2.02
CA ILE A 273 30.14 1.84 1.59
C ILE A 273 29.43 3.21 1.57
N ARG A 274 28.39 3.36 2.41
CA ARG A 274 27.64 4.61 2.65
C ARG A 274 26.97 5.22 1.42
N GLN A 275 26.64 4.42 0.41
CA GLN A 275 25.83 4.89 -0.73
C GLN A 275 24.34 4.83 -0.41
N LYS A 276 23.60 5.89 -0.76
CA LYS A 276 22.18 6.03 -0.51
C LYS A 276 21.38 5.36 -1.63
N VAL A 277 20.83 4.19 -1.33
CA VAL A 277 20.04 3.39 -2.28
C VAL A 277 18.54 3.48 -1.97
N LEU A 278 17.77 3.97 -2.95
CA LEU A 278 16.32 4.00 -2.91
C LEU A 278 15.75 2.71 -3.53
N ALA A 279 15.40 1.75 -2.67
CA ALA A 279 14.86 0.45 -3.07
C ALA A 279 13.35 0.52 -3.29
N THR A 280 12.90 0.26 -4.51
CA THR A 280 11.50 0.34 -4.91
C THR A 280 11.06 -0.86 -5.75
N ALA A 281 9.76 -1.11 -5.80
CA ALA A 281 9.16 -2.08 -6.71
C ALA A 281 7.82 -1.58 -7.26
N SER A 282 7.32 -2.20 -8.33
CA SER A 282 6.02 -1.84 -8.90
C SER A 282 4.84 -2.16 -7.98
N THR A 283 4.93 -3.23 -7.19
CA THR A 283 3.89 -3.68 -6.25
C THR A 283 4.36 -3.67 -4.80
N GLY A 284 3.41 -3.65 -3.85
CA GLY A 284 3.71 -3.71 -2.41
C GLY A 284 4.47 -4.97 -2.05
N ILE A 285 3.98 -6.13 -2.48
CA ILE A 285 4.57 -7.45 -2.18
C ILE A 285 6.01 -7.55 -2.70
N ALA A 286 6.29 -7.08 -3.91
CA ALA A 286 7.66 -7.08 -4.42
C ALA A 286 8.56 -6.16 -3.58
N ALA A 287 8.05 -5.04 -3.10
CA ALA A 287 8.80 -4.13 -2.24
C ALA A 287 9.12 -4.73 -0.86
N THR A 288 8.30 -5.64 -0.33
CA THR A 288 8.58 -6.32 0.95
C THR A 288 9.69 -7.37 0.83
N ASN A 289 10.06 -7.77 -0.38
CA ASN A 289 11.18 -8.69 -0.59
C ASN A 289 12.55 -8.03 -0.41
N PHE A 290 12.61 -6.71 -0.22
CA PHE A 290 13.85 -6.02 0.09
C PHE A 290 14.22 -6.18 1.56
N TYR A 291 15.45 -6.62 1.84
CA TYR A 291 15.88 -7.00 3.18
C TYR A 291 15.77 -5.88 4.22
N ALA A 292 15.96 -4.62 3.83
CA ALA A 292 15.86 -3.47 4.73
C ALA A 292 14.55 -2.67 4.58
N GLY A 293 13.50 -3.31 4.05
CA GLY A 293 12.21 -2.67 3.80
C GLY A 293 12.23 -1.79 2.56
N GLY A 294 11.48 -2.18 1.53
CA GLY A 294 11.25 -1.37 0.34
C GLY A 294 9.94 -0.57 0.41
N MET A 295 9.64 0.10 -0.70
CA MET A 295 8.32 0.68 -0.93
C MET A 295 7.92 0.61 -2.40
N THR A 296 6.63 0.80 -2.66
CA THR A 296 6.16 0.91 -4.05
C THR A 296 6.77 2.13 -4.72
N PHE A 297 7.06 2.04 -6.02
CA PHE A 297 7.58 3.14 -6.83
C PHE A 297 6.72 4.41 -6.72
N HIS A 298 5.40 4.26 -6.79
CA HIS A 298 4.43 5.35 -6.59
C HIS A 298 4.62 6.07 -5.23
N SER A 299 4.71 5.31 -4.14
CA SER A 299 4.91 5.88 -2.79
C SER A 299 6.28 6.54 -2.62
N ALA A 300 7.34 5.99 -3.23
CA ALA A 300 8.69 6.54 -3.14
C ALA A 300 8.76 7.95 -3.73
N PHE A 301 8.07 8.16 -4.84
CA PHE A 301 8.08 9.42 -5.59
C PHE A 301 6.78 10.22 -5.45
N ARG A 302 5.89 9.84 -4.52
CA ARG A 302 4.62 10.53 -4.19
C ARG A 302 3.64 10.68 -5.37
N PHE A 303 3.64 9.74 -6.30
CA PHE A 303 2.64 9.68 -7.36
C PHE A 303 1.36 8.96 -6.88
N GLY A 304 0.20 9.43 -7.36
CA GLY A 304 -1.09 8.76 -7.21
C GLY A 304 -1.22 7.52 -8.09
N LYS A 305 -2.40 6.88 -8.09
CA LYS A 305 -2.68 5.72 -8.96
C LYS A 305 -2.93 6.15 -10.41
N ASP A 306 -3.63 7.25 -10.61
CA ASP A 306 -3.93 7.82 -11.92
C ASP A 306 -2.94 8.95 -12.17
N VAL A 307 -2.07 8.76 -13.17
CA VAL A 307 -0.98 9.67 -13.48
C VAL A 307 -1.05 10.04 -14.95
N GLU A 308 -1.19 11.33 -15.21
CA GLU A 308 -1.14 11.89 -16.55
C GLU A 308 0.29 12.24 -16.93
N PRO A 309 0.66 12.16 -18.23
CA PRO A 309 1.97 12.57 -18.71
C PRO A 309 2.33 14.00 -18.30
N GLY A 310 3.52 14.18 -17.72
CA GLY A 310 4.03 15.49 -17.30
C GLY A 310 3.45 16.05 -15.99
N VAL A 311 2.43 15.43 -15.41
CA VAL A 311 1.85 15.87 -14.13
C VAL A 311 2.70 15.35 -12.97
N LEU A 312 3.38 16.26 -12.27
CA LEU A 312 4.29 15.95 -11.17
C LEU A 312 3.64 16.23 -9.80
N PRO A 313 3.99 15.46 -8.75
CA PRO A 313 3.58 15.77 -7.39
C PRO A 313 4.30 17.01 -6.86
N SER A 314 3.62 17.77 -6.00
CA SER A 314 4.24 18.88 -5.27
C SER A 314 5.08 18.35 -4.12
N ILE A 315 6.42 18.42 -4.26
CA ILE A 315 7.38 18.00 -3.24
C ILE A 315 8.33 19.17 -2.95
N PRO A 316 8.28 19.78 -1.75
CA PRO A 316 9.26 20.80 -1.37
C PRO A 316 10.68 20.22 -1.32
N LEU A 317 11.68 20.96 -1.83
CA LEU A 317 13.07 20.51 -1.92
C LEU A 317 13.65 20.09 -0.55
N GLU A 318 13.44 20.94 0.46
CA GLU A 318 13.94 20.73 1.83
C GLU A 318 13.12 19.72 2.64
N SER A 319 12.00 19.23 2.09
CA SER A 319 11.20 18.23 2.78
C SER A 319 11.97 16.90 2.88
N TYR A 320 11.62 16.10 3.89
CA TYR A 320 12.14 14.75 4.03
C TYR A 320 12.05 13.94 2.72
N PHE A 321 10.93 14.02 1.99
CA PHE A 321 10.76 13.32 0.71
C PHE A 321 11.60 13.91 -0.42
N GLY A 322 11.68 15.25 -0.51
CA GLY A 322 12.51 15.94 -1.51
C GLY A 322 13.98 15.54 -1.36
N ARG A 323 14.51 15.65 -0.13
CA ARG A 323 15.88 15.26 0.20
C ARG A 323 16.16 13.78 -0.07
N ARG A 324 15.21 12.87 0.20
CA ARG A 324 15.36 11.44 -0.15
C ARG A 324 15.61 11.22 -1.63
N ILE A 325 14.89 11.92 -2.50
CA ILE A 325 15.07 11.79 -3.95
C ILE A 325 16.37 12.46 -4.40
N ILE A 326 16.65 13.67 -3.89
CA ILE A 326 17.84 14.44 -4.23
C ILE A 326 19.11 13.69 -3.85
N GLU A 327 19.19 13.19 -2.61
CA GLU A 327 20.41 12.58 -2.04
C GLU A 327 20.61 11.12 -2.43
N ALA A 328 19.61 10.43 -3.00
CA ALA A 328 19.78 9.06 -3.46
C ALA A 328 20.82 8.98 -4.59
N ASN A 329 21.81 8.10 -4.45
CA ASN A 329 22.80 7.80 -5.48
C ASN A 329 22.27 6.77 -6.50
N VAL A 330 21.45 5.84 -6.00
CA VAL A 330 20.95 4.70 -6.78
C VAL A 330 19.44 4.54 -6.59
N ILE A 331 18.72 4.28 -7.68
CA ILE A 331 17.30 3.92 -7.69
C ILE A 331 17.19 2.48 -8.18
N VAL A 332 16.60 1.60 -7.36
CA VAL A 332 16.30 0.21 -7.74
C VAL A 332 14.79 0.07 -7.95
N ILE A 333 14.36 -0.53 -9.05
CA ILE A 333 12.96 -0.76 -9.39
C ILE A 333 12.77 -2.24 -9.77
N ASP A 334 12.25 -3.05 -8.84
CA ASP A 334 11.91 -4.45 -9.12
C ASP A 334 10.49 -4.61 -9.70
N GLU A 335 10.26 -5.71 -10.42
CA GLU A 335 9.01 -6.04 -11.11
C GLU A 335 8.55 -4.92 -12.08
N ILE A 336 9.48 -4.36 -12.86
CA ILE A 336 9.25 -3.22 -13.79
C ILE A 336 8.12 -3.49 -14.81
N THR A 337 7.81 -4.75 -15.09
CA THR A 337 6.86 -5.16 -16.13
C THR A 337 5.42 -4.76 -15.82
N MET A 338 5.07 -4.61 -14.54
CA MET A 338 3.74 -4.14 -14.11
C MET A 338 3.65 -2.60 -14.02
N LEU A 339 4.78 -1.89 -14.14
CA LEU A 339 4.80 -0.43 -14.02
C LEU A 339 4.33 0.23 -15.33
N ASN A 340 3.41 1.19 -15.22
CA ASN A 340 3.01 1.99 -16.37
C ASN A 340 4.14 2.96 -16.75
N LYS A 341 4.48 3.03 -18.05
CA LYS A 341 5.53 3.90 -18.57
C LYS A 341 5.36 5.37 -18.20
N THR A 342 4.12 5.86 -18.10
CA THR A 342 3.84 7.27 -17.78
C THR A 342 4.39 7.64 -16.40
N VAL A 343 4.24 6.75 -15.41
CA VAL A 343 4.79 6.98 -14.06
C VAL A 343 6.32 6.91 -14.11
N PHE A 344 6.87 5.98 -14.87
CA PHE A 344 8.32 5.83 -15.06
C PHE A 344 8.96 7.08 -15.67
N GLU A 345 8.36 7.61 -16.74
CA GLU A 345 8.78 8.84 -17.43
C GLU A 345 8.59 10.08 -16.55
N ASN A 346 7.48 10.19 -15.82
CA ASN A 346 7.28 11.31 -14.92
C ASN A 346 8.27 11.31 -13.75
N VAL A 347 8.75 10.16 -13.28
CA VAL A 347 9.81 10.10 -12.27
C VAL A 347 11.15 10.59 -12.83
N ASP A 348 11.48 10.28 -14.08
CA ASP A 348 12.64 10.87 -14.74
C ASP A 348 12.54 12.41 -14.75
N ILE A 349 11.39 12.95 -15.20
CA ILE A 349 11.13 14.40 -15.22
C ILE A 349 11.23 14.99 -13.79
N LEU A 350 10.67 14.31 -12.80
CA LEU A 350 10.74 14.74 -11.40
C LEU A 350 12.18 14.82 -10.90
N CYS A 351 12.99 13.78 -11.12
CA CYS A 351 14.40 13.78 -10.73
C CYS A 351 15.16 14.95 -11.36
N ARG A 352 14.95 15.20 -12.66
CA ARG A 352 15.57 16.33 -13.38
C ARG A 352 15.09 17.69 -12.89
N THR A 353 13.83 17.79 -12.48
CA THR A 353 13.25 19.02 -11.91
C THR A 353 13.81 19.32 -10.52
N LEU A 354 13.99 18.30 -9.68
CA LEU A 354 14.54 18.46 -8.33
C LEU A 354 16.07 18.68 -8.32
N ILE A 355 16.76 18.35 -9.42
CA ILE A 355 18.23 18.43 -9.54
C ILE A 355 18.60 19.11 -10.88
N PRO A 356 18.36 20.42 -11.03
CA PRO A 356 18.47 21.12 -12.32
C PRO A 356 19.86 21.07 -12.95
N GLN A 357 20.92 20.92 -12.14
CA GLN A 357 22.29 20.80 -12.62
C GLN A 357 22.56 19.54 -13.48
N PHE A 358 21.69 18.54 -13.41
CA PHE A 358 21.76 17.31 -14.20
C PHE A 358 20.51 17.11 -15.08
N GLN A 359 19.85 18.19 -15.49
CA GLN A 359 18.60 18.14 -16.28
C GLN A 359 18.75 17.47 -17.67
N ASP A 360 19.96 17.37 -18.21
CA ASP A 360 20.21 16.72 -19.51
C ASP A 360 20.51 15.22 -19.34
N ASN A 361 20.66 14.75 -18.10
CA ASN A 361 20.92 13.36 -17.78
C ASN A 361 19.62 12.65 -17.37
N PRO A 362 19.30 11.47 -17.92
CA PRO A 362 18.21 10.65 -17.42
C PRO A 362 18.33 10.44 -15.91
N PHE A 363 17.20 10.56 -15.21
CA PHE A 363 17.07 10.48 -13.76
C PHE A 363 18.05 11.38 -13.00
N ALA A 364 18.41 12.52 -13.59
CA ALA A 364 19.42 13.45 -13.06
C ALA A 364 20.79 12.79 -12.79
N GLY A 365 21.19 11.85 -13.65
CA GLY A 365 22.51 11.21 -13.61
C GLY A 365 22.68 10.12 -12.55
N LYS A 366 21.59 9.74 -11.86
CA LYS A 366 21.59 8.66 -10.87
C LYS A 366 21.80 7.30 -11.52
N THR A 367 22.41 6.36 -10.81
CA THR A 367 22.41 4.95 -11.24
C THR A 367 21.01 4.38 -11.07
N VAL A 368 20.42 3.86 -12.14
CA VAL A 368 19.08 3.26 -12.12
C VAL A 368 19.16 1.80 -12.52
N ILE A 369 18.62 0.94 -11.66
CA ILE A 369 18.55 -0.49 -11.86
C ILE A 369 17.09 -0.87 -11.99
N ILE A 370 16.69 -1.39 -13.14
CA ILE A 370 15.37 -1.98 -13.34
C ILE A 370 15.48 -3.51 -13.44
N SER A 371 14.52 -4.21 -12.84
CA SER A 371 14.45 -5.67 -12.85
C SER A 371 13.05 -6.12 -13.21
N GLY A 372 12.93 -7.21 -13.96
CA GLY A 372 11.65 -7.81 -14.29
C GLY A 372 11.78 -8.98 -15.25
N ASP A 373 10.66 -9.65 -15.49
CA ASP A 373 10.55 -10.73 -16.46
C ASP A 373 9.36 -10.46 -17.36
N TRP A 374 9.64 -10.06 -18.61
CA TRP A 374 8.62 -9.66 -19.59
C TRP A 374 7.68 -10.78 -20.02
N LYS A 375 7.93 -12.04 -19.61
CA LYS A 375 6.99 -13.16 -19.76
C LYS A 375 5.82 -13.08 -18.75
N GLN A 376 5.93 -12.24 -17.72
CA GLN A 376 4.91 -12.03 -16.68
C GLN A 376 3.91 -10.96 -17.08
N SER A 377 3.02 -10.56 -16.16
CA SER A 377 1.94 -9.61 -16.46
C SER A 377 2.49 -8.22 -16.83
N LEU A 378 1.83 -7.59 -17.81
CA LEU A 378 2.01 -6.18 -18.17
C LEU A 378 1.14 -5.25 -17.30
N PRO A 379 1.29 -3.91 -17.41
CA PRO A 379 0.45 -2.99 -16.65
C PRO A 379 -1.04 -3.19 -16.98
N VAL A 380 -1.88 -3.02 -15.96
CA VAL A 380 -3.33 -3.06 -16.12
C VAL A 380 -3.78 -1.74 -16.73
N VAL A 381 -4.36 -1.78 -17.93
CA VAL A 381 -4.98 -0.63 -18.58
C VAL A 381 -6.49 -0.74 -18.42
N ARG A 382 -7.09 0.19 -17.67
CA ARG A 382 -8.54 0.21 -17.45
C ARG A 382 -9.27 0.63 -18.72
N GLU A 383 -10.49 0.13 -18.88
CA GLU A 383 -11.45 0.57 -19.92
C GLU A 383 -10.96 0.43 -21.37
N SER A 384 -9.90 -0.35 -21.60
CA SER A 384 -9.38 -0.63 -22.93
C SER A 384 -9.33 -2.14 -23.19
N SER A 385 -10.05 -2.57 -24.21
CA SER A 385 -9.98 -3.92 -24.79
C SER A 385 -9.03 -4.00 -25.99
N ALA A 386 -8.37 -2.90 -26.35
CA ALA A 386 -7.48 -2.84 -27.50
C ALA A 386 -6.29 -3.81 -27.33
N PRO A 387 -6.03 -4.71 -28.30
CA PRO A 387 -4.98 -5.74 -28.19
C PRO A 387 -3.56 -5.24 -27.89
N GLY A 388 -3.26 -3.97 -28.20
CA GLY A 388 -1.95 -3.34 -27.98
C GLY A 388 -1.87 -2.41 -26.78
N ALA A 389 -2.96 -2.18 -26.03
CA ALA A 389 -2.98 -1.16 -24.98
C ALA A 389 -1.98 -1.45 -23.84
N GLN A 390 -1.91 -2.71 -23.38
CA GLN A 390 -0.95 -3.11 -22.35
C GLN A 390 0.51 -2.95 -22.82
N VAL A 391 0.77 -3.25 -24.10
CA VAL A 391 2.10 -3.08 -24.71
C VAL A 391 2.45 -1.59 -24.77
N ALA A 392 1.54 -0.75 -25.25
CA ALA A 392 1.73 0.69 -25.35
C ALA A 392 1.95 1.37 -23.98
N ALA A 393 1.31 0.85 -22.92
CA ALA A 393 1.48 1.30 -21.54
C ALA A 393 2.72 0.73 -20.83
N SER A 394 3.34 -0.33 -21.38
CA SER A 394 4.52 -0.96 -20.77
C SER A 394 5.76 -0.08 -20.86
N VAL A 395 6.66 -0.19 -19.88
CA VAL A 395 7.96 0.52 -19.89
C VAL A 395 8.79 0.16 -21.13
N GLN A 396 8.60 -1.02 -21.71
CA GLN A 396 9.28 -1.42 -22.96
C GLN A 396 8.98 -0.49 -24.15
N SER A 397 7.83 0.19 -24.12
CA SER A 397 7.42 1.18 -25.11
C SER A 397 7.92 2.61 -24.82
N SER A 398 8.68 2.82 -23.75
CA SER A 398 9.30 4.12 -23.41
C SER A 398 10.63 4.28 -24.14
N ASP A 399 10.94 5.51 -24.56
CA ASP A 399 12.26 5.83 -25.11
C ASP A 399 13.37 5.69 -24.06
N LEU A 400 13.06 5.96 -22.78
CA LEU A 400 14.00 5.76 -21.67
C LEU A 400 14.47 4.31 -21.60
N TYR A 401 13.58 3.33 -21.81
CA TYR A 401 13.93 1.90 -21.74
C TYR A 401 14.99 1.51 -22.77
N ARG A 402 15.04 2.18 -23.93
CA ARG A 402 16.05 1.92 -24.97
C ARG A 402 17.46 2.30 -24.53
N MET A 403 17.59 3.16 -23.52
CA MET A 403 18.87 3.62 -22.98
C MET A 403 19.46 2.66 -21.94
N PHE A 404 18.70 1.66 -21.47
CA PHE A 404 19.16 0.71 -20.46
C PHE A 404 20.06 -0.36 -21.08
N GLU A 405 21.24 -0.57 -20.48
CA GLU A 405 22.09 -1.72 -20.78
C GLU A 405 21.44 -2.99 -20.22
N LYS A 406 21.24 -3.99 -21.07
CA LYS A 406 20.48 -5.19 -20.73
C LYS A 406 21.40 -6.34 -20.35
N HIS A 407 21.13 -6.94 -19.21
CA HIS A 407 21.78 -8.14 -18.73
C HIS A 407 20.73 -9.22 -18.46
N ARG A 408 21.11 -10.48 -18.65
CA ARG A 408 20.23 -11.63 -18.42
C ARG A 408 20.93 -12.68 -17.58
N LEU A 409 20.30 -13.07 -16.48
CA LEU A 409 20.71 -14.20 -15.67
C LEU A 409 20.16 -15.49 -16.30
N LEU A 410 21.03 -16.38 -16.72
CA LEU A 410 20.69 -17.66 -17.36
C LEU A 410 20.78 -18.81 -16.35
N GLN A 411 21.72 -18.73 -15.41
CA GLN A 411 21.90 -19.77 -14.41
C GLN A 411 20.74 -19.76 -13.41
N ASN A 412 19.92 -20.82 -13.44
CA ASN A 412 18.89 -21.03 -12.43
C ASN A 412 19.52 -21.66 -11.19
N MET A 413 19.54 -20.94 -10.08
CA MET A 413 20.16 -21.41 -8.84
C MET A 413 19.24 -22.30 -7.99
N ARG A 414 17.98 -22.51 -8.44
CA ARG A 414 16.95 -23.21 -7.66
C ARG A 414 16.36 -24.45 -8.35
N VAL A 415 16.75 -24.73 -9.59
CA VAL A 415 16.25 -25.89 -10.36
C VAL A 415 17.14 -27.10 -10.07
N ILE A 416 16.52 -28.16 -9.55
CA ILE A 416 17.14 -29.48 -9.43
C ILE A 416 17.09 -30.21 -10.78
N PRO A 417 18.00 -31.17 -11.06
CA PRO A 417 18.03 -31.88 -12.34
C PRO A 417 16.69 -32.50 -12.76
N ALA A 418 15.88 -32.95 -11.80
CA ALA A 418 14.55 -33.51 -12.05
C ALA A 418 13.54 -32.51 -12.62
N GLU A 419 13.75 -31.20 -12.47
CA GLU A 419 12.79 -30.15 -12.83
C GLU A 419 13.20 -29.39 -14.12
N ILE A 420 14.24 -29.84 -14.83
CA ILE A 420 14.69 -29.21 -16.08
C ILE A 420 13.56 -29.22 -17.13
N GLN A 421 12.86 -30.34 -17.27
CA GLN A 421 11.75 -30.46 -18.22
C GLN A 421 10.61 -29.48 -17.90
N PHE A 422 10.27 -29.31 -16.62
CA PHE A 422 9.26 -28.34 -16.19
C PHE A 422 9.71 -26.90 -16.48
N LYS A 423 10.99 -26.58 -16.24
CA LYS A 423 11.56 -25.27 -16.57
C LYS A 423 11.48 -24.97 -18.08
N ASP A 424 11.86 -25.92 -18.93
CA ASP A 424 11.84 -25.72 -20.38
C ASP A 424 10.40 -25.58 -20.90
N TRP A 425 9.47 -26.36 -20.33
CA TRP A 425 8.04 -26.20 -20.57
C TRP A 425 7.54 -24.80 -20.17
N LEU A 426 7.88 -24.31 -18.97
CA LEU A 426 7.56 -22.94 -18.53
C LEU A 426 8.11 -21.87 -19.49
N TYR A 427 9.35 -22.04 -19.95
CA TYR A 427 9.97 -21.12 -20.90
C TYR A 427 9.18 -21.06 -22.21
N SER A 428 8.77 -22.22 -22.73
CA SER A 428 7.97 -22.32 -23.96
C SER A 428 6.58 -21.68 -23.83
N ILE A 429 5.97 -21.73 -22.63
CA ILE A 429 4.71 -21.04 -22.32
C ILE A 429 4.90 -19.52 -22.38
N GLY A 430 5.87 -19.00 -21.64
CA GLY A 430 6.05 -17.55 -21.49
C GLY A 430 6.54 -16.86 -22.77
N THR A 431 7.27 -17.57 -23.63
CA THR A 431 7.72 -17.06 -24.93
C THR A 431 6.71 -17.28 -26.06
N GLY A 432 5.63 -18.04 -25.82
CA GLY A 432 4.61 -18.34 -26.80
C GLY A 432 4.99 -19.39 -27.84
N GLN A 433 6.06 -20.16 -27.62
CA GLN A 433 6.47 -21.26 -28.52
C GLN A 433 5.42 -22.37 -28.60
N VAL A 434 4.62 -22.54 -27.55
CA VAL A 434 3.49 -23.47 -27.47
C VAL A 434 2.22 -22.97 -28.18
N GLY A 435 2.23 -21.73 -28.69
CA GLY A 435 1.05 -21.08 -29.26
C GLY A 435 0.02 -20.64 -28.23
N ASP A 436 -1.24 -20.52 -28.67
CA ASP A 436 -2.36 -19.95 -27.90
C ASP A 436 -3.00 -20.95 -26.93
N SER A 437 -2.51 -22.19 -26.89
CA SER A 437 -3.05 -23.29 -26.07
C SER A 437 -1.93 -24.14 -25.49
N VAL A 438 -1.96 -24.34 -24.18
CA VAL A 438 -1.00 -25.15 -23.42
C VAL A 438 -1.68 -26.43 -22.96
N MET A 439 -1.01 -27.57 -23.17
CA MET A 439 -1.48 -28.85 -22.67
C MET A 439 -1.01 -29.07 -21.24
N ILE A 440 -1.95 -29.19 -20.31
CA ILE A 440 -1.69 -29.49 -18.91
C ILE A 440 -1.62 -31.01 -18.73
N PRO A 441 -0.51 -31.55 -18.19
CA PRO A 441 -0.33 -32.99 -18.00
C PRO A 441 -1.38 -33.61 -17.09
N LEU A 442 -1.75 -34.87 -17.35
CA LEU A 442 -2.67 -35.64 -16.50
C LEU A 442 -2.25 -35.62 -15.01
N ALA A 443 -0.96 -35.70 -14.72
CA ALA A 443 -0.42 -35.69 -13.36
C ALA A 443 -0.69 -34.40 -12.57
N MET A 444 -0.95 -33.28 -13.26
CA MET A 444 -1.30 -32.01 -12.62
C MET A 444 -2.82 -31.82 -12.49
N ARG A 445 -3.65 -32.73 -12.98
CA ARG A 445 -5.11 -32.52 -12.98
C ARG A 445 -5.73 -32.95 -11.66
N VAL A 446 -6.82 -32.29 -11.30
CA VAL A 446 -7.80 -32.74 -10.30
C VAL A 446 -9.20 -32.70 -10.89
N ASN A 447 -10.09 -33.55 -10.38
CA ASN A 447 -11.44 -33.72 -10.93
C ASN A 447 -12.49 -32.84 -10.23
N SER A 448 -12.17 -32.30 -9.06
CA SER A 448 -13.06 -31.44 -8.28
C SER A 448 -12.30 -30.33 -7.55
N ARG A 449 -13.02 -29.27 -7.15
CA ARG A 449 -12.47 -28.26 -6.24
C ARG A 449 -12.11 -28.85 -4.88
N GLN A 450 -12.88 -29.84 -4.40
CA GLN A 450 -12.57 -30.51 -3.14
C GLN A 450 -11.20 -31.18 -3.18
N GLU A 451 -10.88 -31.89 -4.26
CA GLU A 451 -9.53 -32.46 -4.47
C GLU A 451 -8.46 -31.36 -4.52
N LEU A 452 -8.75 -30.22 -5.14
CA LEU A 452 -7.84 -29.06 -5.18
C LEU A 452 -7.59 -28.52 -3.77
N TYR A 453 -8.63 -28.36 -2.95
CA TYR A 453 -8.55 -27.86 -1.58
C TYR A 453 -7.78 -28.81 -0.69
N THR A 454 -8.10 -30.11 -0.76
CA THR A 454 -7.38 -31.16 -0.04
C THR A 454 -5.91 -31.19 -0.44
N PHE A 455 -5.57 -31.04 -1.73
CA PHE A 455 -4.17 -30.99 -2.15
C PHE A 455 -3.41 -29.80 -1.54
N VAL A 456 -3.98 -28.59 -1.66
CA VAL A 456 -3.32 -27.35 -1.24
C VAL A 456 -3.25 -27.25 0.29
N PHE A 457 -4.32 -27.60 1.01
CA PHE A 457 -4.46 -27.38 2.45
C PHE A 457 -4.48 -28.68 3.29
N ASN A 458 -3.97 -29.80 2.75
CA ASN A 458 -4.04 -31.18 3.29
C ASN A 458 -3.76 -31.38 4.79
N THR A 459 -2.99 -30.49 5.43
CA THR A 459 -2.65 -30.59 6.86
C THR A 459 -3.58 -29.77 7.77
N GLY A 460 -4.72 -29.31 7.25
CA GLY A 460 -5.60 -28.38 7.94
C GLY A 460 -5.06 -26.95 8.00
N PHE A 461 -5.82 -26.08 8.66
CA PHE A 461 -5.50 -24.65 8.82
C PHE A 461 -4.61 -24.35 10.04
N ASP A 462 -4.20 -25.39 10.78
CA ASP A 462 -3.37 -25.29 11.99
C ASP A 462 -1.86 -25.37 11.72
N ALA A 463 -1.45 -25.42 10.45
CA ALA A 463 -0.04 -25.44 10.07
C ALA A 463 0.68 -24.14 10.51
N PRO A 464 2.01 -24.21 10.77
CA PRO A 464 2.84 -23.03 11.04
C PRO A 464 2.67 -21.94 9.96
N VAL A 465 2.79 -20.67 10.37
CA VAL A 465 2.55 -19.51 9.49
C VAL A 465 3.45 -19.53 8.25
N ASN A 466 4.71 -19.89 8.43
CA ASN A 466 5.73 -20.00 7.38
C ASN A 466 5.45 -21.13 6.38
N GLU A 467 4.60 -22.11 6.71
CA GLU A 467 4.15 -23.15 5.79
C GLU A 467 2.82 -22.80 5.13
N LEU A 468 1.83 -22.39 5.93
CA LEU A 468 0.47 -22.17 5.45
C LEU A 468 0.40 -21.01 4.45
N LEU A 469 1.16 -19.94 4.69
CA LEU A 469 1.21 -18.79 3.77
C LEU A 469 1.96 -19.07 2.45
N LYS A 470 2.66 -20.21 2.33
CA LYS A 470 3.26 -20.69 1.07
C LYS A 470 2.31 -21.57 0.25
N ARG A 471 1.09 -21.81 0.75
CA ARG A 471 0.02 -22.56 0.07
C ARG A 471 -0.98 -21.57 -0.51
N LEU A 472 -1.33 -21.72 -1.79
CA LEU A 472 -2.17 -20.73 -2.49
C LEU A 472 -2.97 -21.39 -3.61
N ILE A 473 -4.20 -20.90 -3.82
CA ILE A 473 -4.98 -21.18 -5.03
C ILE A 473 -4.97 -19.93 -5.91
N LEU A 474 -4.82 -20.11 -7.21
CA LEU A 474 -4.88 -19.03 -8.19
C LEU A 474 -6.05 -19.22 -9.15
N SER A 475 -6.65 -18.10 -9.56
CA SER A 475 -7.61 -18.09 -10.66
C SER A 475 -7.44 -16.82 -11.51
N PRO A 476 -7.85 -16.81 -12.80
CA PRO A 476 -7.75 -15.60 -13.61
C PRO A 476 -8.64 -14.44 -13.16
N THR A 477 -9.84 -14.71 -12.62
CA THR A 477 -10.87 -13.69 -12.36
C THR A 477 -11.20 -13.55 -10.88
N ASN A 478 -11.64 -12.34 -10.45
CA ASN A 478 -12.08 -12.13 -9.07
C ASN A 478 -13.33 -12.95 -8.73
N ARG A 479 -14.21 -13.22 -9.71
CA ARG A 479 -15.45 -13.99 -9.49
C ARG A 479 -15.17 -15.39 -8.95
N ILE A 480 -14.22 -16.11 -9.56
CA ILE A 480 -13.83 -17.45 -9.08
C ILE A 480 -13.03 -17.35 -7.77
N VAL A 481 -12.21 -16.31 -7.61
CA VAL A 481 -11.50 -16.06 -6.36
C VAL A 481 -12.48 -15.88 -5.19
N ASP A 482 -13.51 -15.08 -5.36
CA ASP A 482 -14.52 -14.81 -4.32
C ASP A 482 -15.28 -16.10 -3.99
N LEU A 483 -15.74 -16.84 -5.00
CA LEU A 483 -16.38 -18.16 -4.84
C LEU A 483 -15.52 -19.14 -4.01
N ILE A 484 -14.26 -19.34 -4.39
CA ILE A 484 -13.37 -20.29 -3.71
C ILE A 484 -13.08 -19.84 -2.27
N ASN A 485 -12.91 -18.54 -2.05
CA ASN A 485 -12.66 -18.03 -0.70
C ASN A 485 -13.87 -18.25 0.21
N ASP A 486 -15.09 -18.05 -0.30
CA ASP A 486 -16.33 -18.32 0.43
C ASP A 486 -16.47 -19.82 0.73
N GLU A 487 -16.28 -20.69 -0.27
CA GLU A 487 -16.32 -22.15 -0.10
C GLU A 487 -15.32 -22.63 0.98
N ILE A 488 -14.10 -22.07 1.01
CA ILE A 488 -13.08 -22.47 2.00
C ILE A 488 -13.38 -21.92 3.40
N ILE A 489 -13.95 -20.72 3.52
CA ILE A 489 -14.36 -20.17 4.83
C ILE A 489 -15.41 -21.08 5.48
N ASP A 490 -16.33 -21.62 4.70
CA ASP A 490 -17.35 -22.55 5.19
C ASP A 490 -16.75 -23.86 5.72
N ILE A 491 -15.60 -24.30 5.18
CA ILE A 491 -14.87 -25.51 5.61
C ILE A 491 -14.18 -25.32 6.98
N ILE A 492 -13.81 -24.09 7.35
CA ILE A 492 -13.06 -23.84 8.60
C ILE A 492 -13.95 -24.09 9.82
N ASP A 493 -13.49 -24.99 10.69
CA ASP A 493 -14.15 -25.34 11.96
C ASP A 493 -13.83 -24.32 13.05
N SER A 494 -14.33 -23.09 12.89
CA SER A 494 -14.34 -22.08 13.95
C SER A 494 -15.54 -21.14 13.81
N PRO A 495 -15.98 -20.47 14.90
CA PRO A 495 -17.12 -19.57 14.83
C PRO A 495 -16.94 -18.44 13.82
N GLU A 496 -17.95 -18.22 12.98
CA GLU A 496 -17.98 -17.09 12.06
C GLU A 496 -18.20 -15.78 12.83
N HIS A 497 -17.38 -14.78 12.50
CA HIS A 497 -17.57 -13.40 12.91
C HIS A 497 -17.86 -12.54 11.69
N VAL A 498 -18.87 -11.69 11.79
CA VAL A 498 -19.36 -10.86 10.68
C VAL A 498 -19.07 -9.39 10.96
N TYR A 499 -18.33 -8.75 10.06
CA TYR A 499 -18.06 -7.32 10.11
C TYR A 499 -18.82 -6.59 9.02
N LEU A 500 -19.77 -5.76 9.41
CA LEU A 500 -20.46 -4.83 8.51
C LEU A 500 -19.71 -3.50 8.43
N SER A 501 -19.65 -2.91 7.24
CA SER A 501 -19.09 -1.57 7.04
C SER A 501 -20.08 -0.47 7.40
N ARG A 502 -19.57 0.75 7.58
CA ARG A 502 -20.38 1.97 7.59
C ARG A 502 -20.06 2.76 6.33
N ASP A 503 -21.06 2.98 5.48
CA ASP A 503 -20.88 3.61 4.17
C ASP A 503 -21.56 4.98 4.15
N ASN A 504 -20.83 5.99 3.68
CA ASN A 504 -21.28 7.37 3.62
C ASN A 504 -21.15 7.90 2.19
N PRO A 505 -22.23 8.34 1.52
CA PRO A 505 -22.12 8.96 0.20
C PRO A 505 -21.29 10.24 0.26
N THR A 506 -20.47 10.48 -0.77
CA THR A 506 -19.65 11.68 -0.91
C THR A 506 -20.08 12.45 -2.17
N SER A 507 -20.53 13.70 -2.01
CA SER A 507 -20.81 14.60 -3.13
C SER A 507 -19.73 15.66 -3.24
N GLU A 508 -19.15 15.85 -4.42
CA GLU A 508 -18.32 17.02 -4.71
C GLU A 508 -19.14 18.27 -5.04
N ASN A 509 -20.46 18.13 -5.23
CA ASN A 509 -21.36 19.24 -5.53
C ASN A 509 -22.01 19.80 -4.24
N PRO A 510 -21.54 20.93 -3.70
CA PRO A 510 -22.15 21.57 -2.53
C PRO A 510 -23.58 22.09 -2.76
N PHE A 511 -24.09 22.03 -4.00
CA PHE A 511 -25.46 22.39 -4.38
C PHE A 511 -26.33 21.18 -4.70
N ALA A 512 -25.82 19.95 -4.55
CA ALA A 512 -26.65 18.75 -4.67
C ALA A 512 -27.54 18.63 -3.42
N TYR A 513 -28.76 19.16 -3.51
CA TYR A 513 -29.76 19.13 -2.44
C TYR A 513 -30.27 17.72 -2.08
N ASN A 514 -29.78 16.66 -2.72
CA ASN A 514 -30.31 15.30 -2.60
C ASN A 514 -29.23 14.26 -2.22
N LEU A 515 -28.30 14.59 -1.29
CA LEU A 515 -27.49 13.55 -0.62
C LEU A 515 -28.37 12.57 0.19
N ALA A 516 -29.55 13.03 0.64
CA ALA A 516 -30.51 12.26 1.42
C ALA A 516 -31.27 11.18 0.62
N ASP A 517 -31.17 11.17 -0.72
CA ASP A 517 -31.89 10.24 -1.59
C ASP A 517 -31.05 9.01 -2.00
N TYR A 518 -29.77 8.93 -1.61
CA TYR A 518 -28.98 7.75 -1.88
C TYR A 518 -29.29 6.64 -0.88
N ASP A 519 -29.93 5.58 -1.37
CA ASP A 519 -30.13 4.37 -0.60
C ASP A 519 -28.76 3.72 -0.28
N VAL A 520 -28.34 3.83 0.98
CA VAL A 520 -27.11 3.22 1.51
C VAL A 520 -27.09 1.70 1.22
N ALA A 521 -28.24 1.05 1.12
CA ALA A 521 -28.31 -0.36 0.75
C ALA A 521 -27.80 -0.64 -0.67
N GLN A 522 -27.82 0.33 -1.59
CA GLN A 522 -27.19 0.20 -2.90
C GLN A 522 -25.66 0.28 -2.79
N LEU A 523 -25.14 1.18 -1.95
CA LEU A 523 -23.69 1.30 -1.71
C LEU A 523 -23.12 0.02 -1.09
N ASN A 524 -23.86 -0.58 -0.15
CA ASN A 524 -23.48 -1.84 0.50
C ASN A 524 -23.30 -3.01 -0.49
N ARG A 525 -23.91 -2.95 -1.68
CA ARG A 525 -23.76 -3.97 -2.74
C ARG A 525 -22.52 -3.73 -3.61
N LEU A 526 -21.95 -2.53 -3.59
CA LEU A 526 -20.77 -2.20 -4.37
C LEU A 526 -19.50 -2.66 -3.63
N THR A 527 -18.60 -3.32 -4.36
CA THR A 527 -17.23 -3.60 -3.88
C THR A 527 -16.25 -3.13 -4.95
N PRO A 528 -15.94 -1.83 -5.00
CA PRO A 528 -15.01 -1.28 -5.97
C PRO A 528 -13.60 -1.90 -5.85
N ILE A 529 -12.85 -1.85 -6.95
CA ILE A 529 -11.51 -2.44 -7.01
C ILE A 529 -10.60 -1.82 -5.95
N GLY A 530 -10.07 -2.66 -5.06
CA GLY A 530 -9.15 -2.25 -3.99
C GLY A 530 -9.85 -1.79 -2.72
N MET A 531 -11.18 -1.85 -2.64
CA MET A 531 -11.93 -1.63 -1.41
C MET A 531 -12.32 -2.95 -0.74
N PRO A 532 -12.46 -2.96 0.60
CA PRO A 532 -13.06 -4.08 1.30
C PRO A 532 -14.56 -4.18 0.98
N ALA A 533 -15.10 -5.41 1.06
CA ALA A 533 -16.53 -5.65 0.95
C ALA A 533 -17.29 -5.04 2.14
N HIS A 534 -18.57 -4.70 1.93
CA HIS A 534 -19.45 -4.23 3.01
C HIS A 534 -19.56 -5.27 4.12
N ASN A 535 -19.85 -6.52 3.74
CA ASN A 535 -19.94 -7.66 4.63
C ASN A 535 -18.67 -8.51 4.52
N ILE A 536 -17.88 -8.56 5.59
CA ILE A 536 -16.72 -9.45 5.69
C ILE A 536 -17.03 -10.55 6.71
N LYS A 537 -17.06 -11.80 6.24
CA LYS A 537 -17.13 -12.99 7.09
C LYS A 537 -15.74 -13.51 7.34
N LEU A 538 -15.36 -13.63 8.62
CA LEU A 538 -14.06 -14.16 9.02
C LEU A 538 -14.21 -15.23 10.09
N LYS A 539 -13.21 -16.09 10.15
CA LYS A 539 -13.06 -17.18 11.11
C LYS A 539 -11.63 -17.18 11.64
N VAL A 540 -11.42 -17.62 12.88
CA VAL A 540 -10.06 -17.82 13.39
C VAL A 540 -9.37 -18.91 12.55
N GLY A 541 -8.12 -18.69 12.16
CA GLY A 541 -7.40 -19.53 11.20
C GLY A 541 -7.58 -19.12 9.73
N ALA A 542 -8.49 -18.17 9.42
CA ALA A 542 -8.67 -17.68 8.05
C ALA A 542 -7.40 -17.01 7.53
N ILE A 543 -7.05 -17.26 6.26
CA ILE A 543 -6.01 -16.50 5.57
C ILE A 543 -6.64 -15.25 4.98
N ILE A 544 -6.14 -14.09 5.36
CA ILE A 544 -6.55 -12.78 4.86
C ILE A 544 -5.40 -12.10 4.13
N VAL A 545 -5.70 -11.10 3.31
CA VAL A 545 -4.72 -10.24 2.65
C VAL A 545 -5.05 -8.77 2.90
N LEU A 546 -4.01 -7.97 3.18
CA LEU A 546 -4.13 -6.52 3.31
C LEU A 546 -4.46 -5.87 1.97
N LEU A 547 -5.35 -4.88 1.97
CA LEU A 547 -5.77 -4.12 0.79
C LEU A 547 -5.05 -2.77 0.66
N GLN A 548 -4.30 -2.36 1.67
CA GLN A 548 -3.58 -1.09 1.69
C GLN A 548 -2.23 -1.20 2.40
N ASN A 549 -1.38 -0.18 2.21
CA ASN A 549 -0.06 -0.12 2.82
C ASN A 549 -0.15 0.45 4.24
N LEU A 550 -0.11 -0.42 5.25
CA LEU A 550 -0.08 0.00 6.66
C LEU A 550 1.34 0.39 7.10
N ASN A 551 2.34 -0.44 6.76
CA ASN A 551 3.75 -0.15 7.03
C ASN A 551 4.64 -1.01 6.09
N THR A 552 5.14 -0.42 5.00
CA THR A 552 5.92 -1.18 4.01
C THR A 552 7.29 -1.61 4.53
N GLN A 553 7.88 -0.88 5.48
CA GLN A 553 9.17 -1.22 6.09
C GLN A 553 9.07 -2.51 6.91
N LYS A 554 7.93 -2.73 7.58
CA LYS A 554 7.63 -3.97 8.33
C LYS A 554 6.96 -5.06 7.48
N GLY A 555 6.94 -4.92 6.15
CA GLY A 555 6.32 -5.91 5.28
C GLY A 555 4.79 -5.89 5.25
N LEU A 556 4.13 -4.87 5.82
CA LEU A 556 2.68 -4.75 5.92
C LEU A 556 2.13 -3.88 4.80
N CYS A 557 2.09 -4.44 3.60
CA CYS A 557 1.70 -3.77 2.38
C CYS A 557 0.41 -4.35 1.77
N ASN A 558 -0.16 -3.67 0.78
CA ASN A 558 -1.21 -4.25 -0.04
C ASN A 558 -0.71 -5.54 -0.69
N GLY A 559 -1.39 -6.65 -0.42
CA GLY A 559 -1.03 -7.98 -0.88
C GLY A 559 -0.35 -8.87 0.17
N THR A 560 0.02 -8.35 1.33
CA THR A 560 0.57 -9.17 2.43
C THR A 560 -0.51 -10.12 2.96
N ARG A 561 -0.26 -11.44 2.87
CA ARG A 561 -1.13 -12.49 3.39
C ARG A 561 -0.81 -12.78 4.86
N MET A 562 -1.83 -13.03 5.65
CA MET A 562 -1.75 -13.19 7.11
C MET A 562 -2.79 -14.19 7.58
N ILE A 563 -2.57 -14.80 8.74
CA ILE A 563 -3.50 -15.73 9.37
C ILE A 563 -4.20 -15.02 10.52
N VAL A 564 -5.53 -15.07 10.54
CA VAL A 564 -6.34 -14.54 11.64
C VAL A 564 -6.08 -15.35 12.91
N ARG A 565 -5.68 -14.67 13.98
CA ARG A 565 -5.46 -15.27 15.31
C ARG A 565 -6.57 -14.96 16.29
N ARG A 566 -7.10 -13.74 16.28
CA ARG A 566 -8.24 -13.33 17.09
C ARG A 566 -9.10 -12.31 16.36
N LEU A 567 -10.39 -12.37 16.65
CA LEU A 567 -11.43 -11.51 16.08
C LEU A 567 -12.13 -10.80 17.23
N HIS A 568 -11.89 -9.49 17.37
CA HIS A 568 -12.58 -8.62 18.33
C HIS A 568 -13.60 -7.75 17.62
N GLN A 569 -14.23 -6.79 18.31
CA GLN A 569 -15.26 -5.95 17.71
C GLN A 569 -14.67 -4.93 16.72
N ASP A 570 -13.58 -4.25 17.11
CA ASP A 570 -12.95 -3.20 16.30
C ASP A 570 -11.46 -3.47 16.01
N LEU A 571 -10.95 -4.63 16.42
CA LEU A 571 -9.60 -5.11 16.16
C LEU A 571 -9.57 -6.53 15.57
N ILE A 572 -8.78 -6.72 14.51
CA ILE A 572 -8.37 -8.06 14.05
C ILE A 572 -6.91 -8.27 14.44
N GLU A 573 -6.62 -9.35 15.18
CA GLU A 573 -5.25 -9.80 15.39
C GLU A 573 -4.89 -10.82 14.31
N ALA A 574 -3.84 -10.53 13.55
CA ALA A 574 -3.35 -11.40 12.49
C ALA A 574 -1.84 -11.64 12.63
N GLU A 575 -1.37 -12.75 12.05
CA GLU A 575 0.04 -13.12 12.05
C GLU A 575 0.55 -13.33 10.63
N THR A 576 1.70 -12.75 10.31
CA THR A 576 2.39 -12.89 9.01
C THR A 576 3.79 -13.45 9.21
N VAL A 577 4.45 -13.91 8.14
CA VAL A 577 5.86 -14.32 8.21
C VAL A 577 6.76 -13.12 8.51
N SER A 578 7.72 -13.27 9.43
CA SER A 578 8.84 -12.33 9.57
C SER A 578 10.12 -12.86 8.95
N GLY A 579 10.60 -12.20 7.88
CA GLY A 579 11.97 -12.38 7.37
C GLY A 579 12.50 -13.82 7.38
N SER A 580 13.71 -14.00 7.91
CA SER A 580 14.42 -15.28 8.03
C SER A 580 14.07 -16.07 9.30
N SER A 581 13.13 -15.61 10.13
CA SER A 581 12.82 -16.25 11.40
C SER A 581 11.61 -17.18 11.30
N ASP A 582 11.64 -18.30 12.01
CA ASP A 582 10.51 -19.25 12.07
C ASP A 582 9.32 -18.73 12.89
N ARG A 583 9.41 -17.53 13.48
CA ARG A 583 8.33 -16.90 14.26
C ARG A 583 7.64 -15.82 13.43
N GLY A 584 6.31 -15.85 13.37
CA GLY A 584 5.54 -14.81 12.68
C GLY A 584 5.45 -13.51 13.47
N ILE A 585 5.22 -12.39 12.77
CA ILE A 585 4.88 -11.10 13.38
C ILE A 585 3.38 -11.06 13.62
N ARG A 586 2.96 -10.88 14.87
CA ARG A 586 1.57 -10.53 15.19
C ARG A 586 1.33 -9.05 15.02
N ILE A 587 0.17 -8.68 14.49
CA ILE A 587 -0.24 -7.30 14.28
C ILE A 587 -1.70 -7.10 14.66
N GLY A 588 -2.02 -5.90 15.14
CA GLY A 588 -3.40 -5.43 15.27
C GLY A 588 -3.81 -4.62 14.04
N ILE A 589 -4.93 -4.98 13.43
CA ILE A 589 -5.50 -4.30 12.27
C ILE A 589 -6.79 -3.62 12.71
N CYS A 590 -6.86 -2.30 12.56
CA CYS A 590 -8.05 -1.51 12.82
C CYS A 590 -8.88 -1.29 11.54
N ARG A 591 -10.12 -0.87 11.72
CA ARG A 591 -10.94 -0.34 10.62
C ARG A 591 -10.35 0.95 10.08
N VAL A 592 -10.54 1.19 8.79
CA VAL A 592 -10.02 2.38 8.09
C VAL A 592 -11.08 2.95 7.17
N ARG A 593 -10.95 4.24 6.84
CA ARG A 593 -11.85 4.92 5.90
C ARG A 593 -11.29 4.83 4.49
N ASN A 594 -12.02 4.15 3.61
CA ASN A 594 -11.68 3.99 2.19
C ASN A 594 -12.56 4.90 1.36
N ASN A 595 -11.97 5.77 0.54
CA ASN A 595 -12.72 6.65 -0.35
C ASN A 595 -12.78 6.06 -1.76
N TYR A 596 -14.00 5.86 -2.27
CA TYR A 596 -14.26 5.59 -3.66
C TYR A 596 -14.65 6.89 -4.36
N LYS A 597 -13.95 7.19 -5.45
CA LYS A 597 -14.37 8.23 -6.39
C LYS A 597 -14.67 7.57 -7.73
N ASP A 598 -15.93 7.61 -8.16
CA ASP A 598 -16.27 7.26 -9.54
C ASP A 598 -16.03 8.48 -10.42
N LEU A 599 -15.25 8.31 -11.48
CA LEU A 599 -14.90 9.39 -12.40
C LEU A 599 -16.02 9.65 -13.43
N ARG A 600 -17.02 8.78 -13.50
CA ARG A 600 -18.16 8.93 -14.39
C ARG A 600 -19.15 9.96 -13.81
N PRO A 601 -19.70 10.89 -14.62
CA PRO A 601 -20.53 12.01 -14.14
C PRO A 601 -21.77 11.60 -13.33
N ASP A 602 -22.29 10.39 -13.57
CA ASP A 602 -23.60 9.94 -13.08
C ASP A 602 -23.50 8.89 -11.96
N GLN A 603 -22.30 8.65 -11.41
CA GLN A 603 -22.05 7.58 -10.45
C GLN A 603 -21.67 8.09 -9.07
N VAL A 604 -21.99 7.27 -8.06
CA VAL A 604 -21.90 7.66 -6.65
C VAL A 604 -20.49 7.41 -6.13
N SER A 605 -19.85 8.49 -5.70
CA SER A 605 -18.66 8.42 -4.86
C SER A 605 -19.09 8.19 -3.40
N PHE A 606 -18.33 7.40 -2.65
CA PHE A 606 -18.66 7.11 -1.25
C PHE A 606 -17.43 6.77 -0.42
N GLU A 607 -17.54 6.96 0.88
CA GLU A 607 -16.58 6.53 1.89
C GLU A 607 -17.08 5.22 2.53
N ARG A 608 -16.19 4.24 2.72
CA ARG A 608 -16.46 3.00 3.45
C ARG A 608 -15.54 2.86 4.64
N PHE A 609 -16.12 2.77 5.83
CA PHE A 609 -15.41 2.48 7.07
C PHE A 609 -15.44 0.97 7.39
N GLN A 610 -14.31 0.30 7.17
CA GLN A 610 -14.18 -1.16 7.25
C GLN A 610 -12.73 -1.60 7.45
N PHE A 611 -12.49 -2.82 7.93
CA PHE A 611 -11.16 -3.40 7.95
C PHE A 611 -10.58 -3.51 6.52
N PRO A 612 -9.31 -3.11 6.28
CA PRO A 612 -8.71 -3.14 4.95
C PRO A 612 -8.19 -4.54 4.59
N VAL A 613 -9.06 -5.54 4.71
CA VAL A 613 -8.72 -6.95 4.51
C VAL A 613 -9.73 -7.64 3.59
N ARG A 614 -9.31 -8.74 2.99
CA ARG A 614 -10.18 -9.72 2.35
C ARG A 614 -9.65 -11.13 2.59
N VAL A 615 -10.49 -12.14 2.50
CA VAL A 615 -10.06 -13.55 2.52
C VAL A 615 -9.17 -13.83 1.30
N ALA A 616 -8.14 -14.67 1.50
CA ALA A 616 -7.05 -14.90 0.54
C ALA A 616 -6.49 -16.33 0.57
N PHE A 617 -7.36 -17.33 0.60
CA PHE A 617 -7.01 -18.71 0.23
C PHE A 617 -6.79 -18.83 -1.27
N CYS A 618 -7.62 -18.12 -2.03
CA CYS A 618 -7.48 -17.89 -3.45
C CYS A 618 -7.15 -16.43 -3.76
N MET A 619 -6.32 -16.18 -4.77
CA MET A 619 -6.09 -14.85 -5.33
C MET A 619 -6.05 -14.87 -6.85
N THR A 620 -6.17 -13.70 -7.47
CA THR A 620 -5.96 -13.61 -8.91
C THR A 620 -4.50 -13.86 -9.28
N ILE A 621 -4.27 -14.50 -10.43
CA ILE A 621 -2.93 -14.75 -10.97
C ILE A 621 -2.09 -13.45 -11.00
N THR A 622 -2.69 -12.34 -11.43
CA THR A 622 -2.01 -11.03 -11.50
C THR A 622 -1.55 -10.53 -10.13
N LYS A 623 -2.31 -10.78 -9.04
CA LYS A 623 -1.90 -10.39 -7.69
C LYS A 623 -0.84 -11.29 -7.08
N ALA A 624 -0.69 -12.51 -7.58
CA ALA A 624 0.31 -13.47 -7.11
C ALA A 624 1.69 -13.27 -7.76
N GLN A 625 1.84 -12.33 -8.71
CA GLN A 625 3.13 -11.98 -9.27
C GLN A 625 4.11 -11.53 -8.17
N GLY A 626 5.39 -11.86 -8.31
CA GLY A 626 6.40 -11.73 -7.26
C GLY A 626 6.36 -12.76 -6.11
N GLN A 627 5.28 -13.55 -5.94
CA GLN A 627 5.19 -14.54 -4.84
C GLN A 627 5.77 -15.92 -5.23
N THR A 628 6.25 -16.66 -4.24
CA THR A 628 6.67 -18.07 -4.38
C THR A 628 5.79 -18.95 -3.50
N CYS A 629 5.32 -20.08 -4.04
CA CYS A 629 4.46 -21.04 -3.36
C CYS A 629 5.14 -22.42 -3.29
N GLU A 630 4.90 -23.15 -2.20
CA GLU A 630 5.33 -24.55 -2.03
C GLU A 630 4.25 -25.54 -2.47
N ARG A 631 2.97 -25.16 -2.36
CA ARG A 631 1.85 -25.90 -2.95
C ARG A 631 0.89 -24.96 -3.63
N LEU A 632 0.54 -25.27 -4.88
CA LEU A 632 -0.22 -24.39 -5.74
C LEU A 632 -1.43 -25.12 -6.31
N GLY A 633 -2.62 -24.56 -6.08
CA GLY A 633 -3.81 -24.89 -6.84
C GLY A 633 -4.04 -23.85 -7.93
N ILE A 634 -4.51 -24.26 -9.10
CA ILE A 634 -4.92 -23.35 -10.17
C ILE A 634 -6.34 -23.75 -10.60
N ASP A 635 -7.31 -22.86 -10.39
CA ASP A 635 -8.68 -23.02 -10.87
C ASP A 635 -8.88 -22.20 -12.15
N ILE A 636 -9.06 -22.89 -13.27
CA ILE A 636 -9.30 -22.30 -14.60
C ILE A 636 -10.75 -22.46 -15.05
N SER A 637 -11.69 -22.41 -14.10
CA SER A 637 -13.13 -22.29 -14.42
C SER A 637 -13.41 -21.10 -15.35
N ASP A 638 -12.62 -20.03 -15.21
CA ASP A 638 -12.44 -18.99 -16.22
C ASP A 638 -11.06 -19.14 -16.86
N GLU A 639 -10.95 -18.92 -18.17
CA GLU A 639 -9.69 -19.02 -18.90
C GLU A 639 -8.78 -17.79 -18.66
N PRO A 640 -7.44 -17.96 -18.68
CA PRO A 640 -6.52 -16.84 -18.79
C PRO A 640 -6.84 -15.98 -20.02
N PHE A 641 -6.83 -14.67 -19.82
CA PHE A 641 -7.27 -13.70 -20.82
C PHE A 641 -6.25 -12.60 -21.10
N ALA A 642 -5.21 -12.46 -20.28
CA ALA A 642 -4.20 -11.41 -20.40
C ALA A 642 -2.79 -11.98 -20.56
N HIS A 643 -1.90 -11.16 -21.11
CA HIS A 643 -0.51 -11.52 -21.34
C HIS A 643 0.15 -12.14 -20.12
N GLY A 644 0.82 -13.28 -20.31
CA GLY A 644 1.71 -13.85 -19.30
C GLY A 644 0.99 -14.43 -18.09
N GLN A 645 -0.35 -14.47 -18.05
CA GLN A 645 -1.10 -15.05 -16.91
C GLN A 645 -0.77 -16.54 -16.73
N THR A 646 -0.80 -17.34 -17.81
CA THR A 646 -0.49 -18.77 -17.75
C THR A 646 0.93 -19.01 -17.24
N TYR A 647 1.93 -18.32 -17.81
CA TYR A 647 3.31 -18.37 -17.32
C TYR A 647 3.44 -17.92 -15.85
N THR A 648 2.78 -16.82 -15.48
CA THR A 648 2.83 -16.28 -14.12
C THR A 648 2.28 -17.29 -13.12
N ALA A 649 1.17 -17.96 -13.44
CA ALA A 649 0.56 -18.97 -12.58
C ALA A 649 1.51 -20.15 -12.30
N PHE A 650 2.00 -20.82 -13.35
CA PHE A 650 2.86 -21.99 -13.17
C PHE A 650 4.25 -21.65 -12.60
N SER A 651 4.78 -20.45 -12.89
CA SER A 651 6.08 -20.01 -12.35
C SER A 651 6.08 -19.68 -10.85
N ARG A 652 4.92 -19.71 -10.16
CA ARG A 652 4.87 -19.48 -8.70
C ARG A 652 5.39 -20.67 -7.92
N CYS A 653 5.37 -21.88 -8.47
CA CYS A 653 5.88 -23.08 -7.83
C CYS A 653 7.16 -23.57 -8.50
N ARG A 654 8.03 -24.23 -7.72
CA ARG A 654 9.34 -24.70 -8.18
C ARG A 654 9.29 -26.05 -8.90
N SER A 655 8.24 -26.82 -8.66
CA SER A 655 8.07 -28.17 -9.18
C SER A 655 6.66 -28.36 -9.70
N GLY A 656 6.55 -29.01 -10.84
CA GLY A 656 5.26 -29.41 -11.40
C GLY A 656 4.48 -30.37 -10.50
N GLU A 657 5.17 -31.17 -9.68
CA GLU A 657 4.55 -32.12 -8.75
C GLU A 657 3.73 -31.42 -7.66
N ASN A 658 4.11 -30.19 -7.33
CA ASN A 658 3.47 -29.35 -6.32
C ASN A 658 2.34 -28.46 -6.89
N ILE A 659 1.94 -28.69 -8.14
CA ILE A 659 0.86 -27.96 -8.81
C ILE A 659 -0.30 -28.90 -9.09
N ARG A 660 -1.52 -28.46 -8.77
CA ARG A 660 -2.75 -29.08 -9.27
C ARG A 660 -3.64 -28.07 -9.96
N VAL A 661 -4.31 -28.50 -11.02
CA VAL A 661 -5.13 -27.69 -11.91
C VAL A 661 -6.53 -28.28 -11.97
N PHE A 662 -7.52 -27.48 -11.60
CA PHE A 662 -8.94 -27.78 -11.78
C PHE A 662 -9.47 -27.04 -13.00
N ALA A 663 -10.04 -27.78 -13.94
CA ALA A 663 -10.50 -27.27 -15.23
C ALA A 663 -11.86 -27.86 -15.62
N PRO A 664 -12.96 -27.33 -15.05
CA PRO A 664 -14.28 -27.90 -15.29
C PRO A 664 -14.70 -27.77 -16.76
N GLY A 665 -15.36 -28.79 -17.29
CA GLY A 665 -15.91 -28.80 -18.65
C GLY A 665 -14.89 -28.99 -19.78
N LYS A 666 -13.58 -29.08 -19.47
CA LYS A 666 -12.54 -29.36 -20.47
C LYS A 666 -12.46 -30.85 -20.79
N LYS A 667 -12.63 -31.20 -22.07
CA LYS A 667 -12.45 -32.58 -22.54
C LYS A 667 -10.95 -32.91 -22.61
N PRO A 668 -10.50 -34.02 -22.01
CA PRO A 668 -9.13 -34.46 -22.15
C PRO A 668 -8.83 -34.99 -23.55
N ASP A 669 -7.58 -34.90 -23.97
CA ASP A 669 -7.06 -35.59 -25.15
C ASP A 669 -6.86 -37.09 -24.89
N ASN A 670 -6.35 -37.83 -25.89
CA ASN A 670 -6.09 -39.27 -25.79
C ASN A 670 -5.08 -39.64 -24.70
N ASN A 671 -4.22 -38.70 -24.27
CA ASN A 671 -3.21 -38.89 -23.23
C ASN A 671 -3.71 -38.40 -21.86
N GLY A 672 -4.97 -37.97 -21.76
CA GLY A 672 -5.51 -37.42 -20.52
C GLY A 672 -5.05 -35.99 -20.22
N ASN A 673 -4.47 -35.27 -21.17
CA ASN A 673 -4.09 -33.87 -20.99
C ASN A 673 -5.26 -32.94 -21.30
N ILE A 674 -5.28 -31.75 -20.71
CA ILE A 674 -6.31 -30.74 -20.97
C ILE A 674 -5.69 -29.47 -21.54
N SER A 675 -6.40 -28.81 -22.44
CA SER A 675 -5.99 -27.52 -23.00
C SER A 675 -6.38 -26.37 -22.07
N MET A 676 -5.41 -25.49 -21.82
CA MET A 676 -5.56 -24.20 -21.13
C MET A 676 -5.12 -23.08 -22.07
N ARG A 677 -5.84 -21.96 -22.09
CA ARG A 677 -5.49 -20.82 -22.95
C ARG A 677 -4.16 -20.21 -22.54
N ASN A 678 -3.35 -19.81 -23.53
CA ASN A 678 -2.12 -19.05 -23.35
C ASN A 678 -2.21 -17.74 -24.13
N VAL A 679 -1.90 -16.63 -23.48
CA VAL A 679 -1.96 -15.30 -24.10
C VAL A 679 -0.58 -14.67 -24.03
N VAL A 680 0.02 -14.44 -25.19
CA VAL A 680 1.33 -13.79 -25.33
C VAL A 680 1.17 -12.55 -26.21
N ALA A 681 1.54 -11.38 -25.68
CA ALA A 681 1.32 -10.11 -26.34
C ALA A 681 2.31 -9.95 -27.51
N ARG A 682 1.78 -9.66 -28.70
CA ARG A 682 2.60 -9.33 -29.86
C ARG A 682 3.23 -7.96 -29.65
N GLY A 683 4.56 -7.85 -29.78
CA GLY A 683 5.30 -6.60 -29.64
C GLY A 683 6.13 -6.45 -28.36
N ILE A 684 6.01 -7.39 -27.42
CA ILE A 684 6.94 -7.50 -26.27
C ILE A 684 8.18 -8.30 -26.69
N ARG A 685 9.34 -7.81 -26.28
CA ARG A 685 10.65 -8.46 -26.48
C ARG A 685 11.05 -9.23 -25.23
N PHE A 686 11.55 -10.45 -25.38
CA PHE A 686 11.97 -11.31 -24.27
C PHE A 686 13.49 -11.44 -24.15
N ASP A 687 14.23 -10.82 -25.06
CA ASP A 687 15.69 -10.82 -25.21
C ASP A 687 16.39 -9.64 -24.53
#